data_AF-A0A7X5QK33-F1
#
_entry.id   AF-A0A7X5QK33-F1
#
_cell.length_a   1.000
_cell.length_b   1.000
_cell.length_c   1.000
_cell.angle_alpha   90.00
_cell.angle_beta   90.00
_cell.angle_gamma   90.00
#
_symmetry.space_group_name_H-M   'P 1'
#
loop_
_entity.id
_entity.type
_entity.pdbx_description
1 polymer ?
#
loop_
_entity_poly.entity_id
_entity_poly.type
_entity_poly.pdbx_seq_one_letter_code
_entity_poly.pdbx_strand_id
1 'polypeptide(L)'
;MSHRLSVNQSGSRHPASALPLTAGSASLYDLDHALQVVQWGDRVALLPANEPLPSGQAVVLGMLPAVTAADLGDNSFLRDYGVRLAYYAGAMANGIHSEEMVIALGQQGILGILGAGGLSIPRIAEAITTLREHLPNGPFGVNLLHNPGNPEWEMACVRLCMEHQVRVVEASAYIRLSMALVYYRTCGLKRQQDGGILCQNRIIAKVSRREVAECFLRPAPENILEKLLAEGMITAEQAALARQVPMADDITVEGDSGGHTDQGVLSCIFRSVVQLRDDIEHESGHRFRVRIGAAGGLGTPHAILSAFALGAAYVVTGSINQACVESGTSEAVKQMLGKAQIGDVAMAPSADMFELGAKVQVLKLGSMYAVRAQKLYALYKQYDSLDVLPAQDVAQLEKQIFHKPLAEIWQETVAYFQRCNLSAVIEKAEQQPKKKMALLFQWYLGQSSRWAISGEATRHMDYQIWCGSAMGAMNEWLQGTLLEDVAQRKVAELAHLLMSGAAYLTRIALLELMHVTLPEPVKRYAPFNLFKGVNHANGNSTPQTQSESKQSIDAVTKLSLKSSTEFYKKCWDLLPGGTHYNFGDLERSLVIPFNRGRNSRVWDLDGNEHLDLFCKFGALFVGHHNEAYNESLIQYMGKITSVDTCDLEVEVCETMVKYIPCAEMVRFCLSGTEAVQNALRLARGFTGKNCFIRFHGHYHGNADNMMGWCNAQDLRYPAPEQFQGDLPDTWGQESGSIAGQSFMLPWNDIDVLATTIERYHDEIAAVLMEPICINGGGIFPREGYLEKAKALCEKYNIVLIFDEVITGVRLGLGGAQQLLGVTPHLATFGKALGGGAMPISAIAGRRDIMNLYTCGKVIHTGTFNGYPLGLAAIKATFSLIERDLGCYDRMAGITRQLANVFVKAAEAVDLPLVIQGMPTALVYHSQQEPVEQSLGYRDKVKFCGGIIRETAKHYGIQFSPLSRIYSNLLMSQDDVRFFEERIFDAMVNARKIIDTTFKEGIDT
;
A
#
# COMPACT_ATOMS: atom_id res chain seq x y z
N MET A 1 9.75 -24.61 -13.52
CA MET A 1 9.29 -24.61 -12.11
C MET A 1 8.85 -23.23 -11.59
N SER A 2 9.25 -22.08 -12.16
CA SER A 2 8.97 -20.74 -11.59
C SER A 2 7.59 -20.11 -11.90
N HIS A 3 6.78 -20.66 -12.82
CA HIS A 3 5.53 -20.01 -13.26
C HIS A 3 4.31 -20.24 -12.36
N ARG A 4 4.35 -21.11 -11.33
CA ARG A 4 3.12 -21.64 -10.71
C ARG A 4 2.94 -21.44 -9.20
N LEU A 5 3.93 -20.90 -8.49
CA LEU A 5 3.76 -20.48 -7.08
C LEU A 5 3.16 -19.06 -6.93
N SER A 6 2.73 -18.45 -8.03
CA SER A 6 2.11 -17.12 -8.01
C SER A 6 0.60 -17.22 -7.74
N VAL A 7 0.11 -16.49 -6.74
CA VAL A 7 -1.33 -16.27 -6.52
C VAL A 7 -2.00 -15.49 -7.66
N ASN A 8 -1.22 -14.90 -8.57
CA ASN A 8 -1.69 -14.15 -9.73
C ASN A 8 -1.87 -15.03 -10.99
N GLN A 9 -2.14 -16.33 -10.84
CA GLN A 9 -2.50 -17.21 -11.96
C GLN A 9 -3.85 -16.78 -12.55
N SER A 10 -3.81 -15.79 -13.45
CA SER A 10 -4.90 -15.47 -14.35
C SER A 10 -5.01 -16.58 -15.40
N GLY A 11 -6.16 -17.25 -15.47
CA GLY A 11 -6.47 -18.22 -16.50
C GLY A 11 -6.26 -17.66 -17.91
N SER A 12 -5.38 -18.30 -18.67
CA SER A 12 -5.39 -18.34 -20.16
C SER A 12 -4.23 -19.17 -20.72
N ARG A 13 -3.42 -19.82 -19.88
CA ARG A 13 -2.80 -21.10 -20.23
C ARG A 13 -2.89 -21.99 -19.00
N HIS A 14 -3.94 -22.82 -18.91
CA HIS A 14 -3.63 -24.16 -18.44
C HIS A 14 -2.52 -24.61 -19.40
N PRO A 15 -1.31 -24.93 -18.91
CA PRO A 15 -0.44 -25.75 -19.72
C PRO A 15 -1.33 -26.92 -20.14
N ALA A 16 -1.29 -27.33 -21.40
CA ALA A 16 -2.14 -28.38 -21.97
C ALA A 16 -2.01 -29.76 -21.27
N SER A 17 -1.49 -29.79 -20.04
CA SER A 17 -1.10 -30.90 -19.19
C SER A 17 -1.47 -30.72 -17.69
N ALA A 18 -2.17 -29.66 -17.25
CA ALA A 18 -2.57 -29.52 -15.83
C ALA A 18 -3.95 -30.16 -15.58
N LEU A 19 -4.04 -31.06 -14.60
CA LEU A 19 -5.22 -31.90 -14.38
C LEU A 19 -6.06 -31.38 -13.20
N PRO A 20 -7.38 -31.15 -13.35
CA PRO A 20 -8.24 -30.70 -12.26
C PRO A 20 -8.45 -31.78 -11.19
N LEU A 21 -8.36 -31.39 -9.91
CA LEU A 21 -8.80 -32.22 -8.79
C LEU A 21 -10.34 -32.27 -8.75
N THR A 22 -10.91 -33.45 -8.96
CA THR A 22 -12.37 -33.64 -9.03
C THR A 22 -12.97 -34.45 -7.89
N ALA A 23 -12.15 -35.17 -7.11
CA ALA A 23 -12.62 -36.01 -6.00
C ALA A 23 -11.56 -36.16 -4.89
N GLY A 24 -12.01 -36.44 -3.66
CA GLY A 24 -11.12 -36.71 -2.52
C GLY A 24 -10.53 -35.49 -1.83
N SER A 25 -11.01 -34.27 -2.10
CA SER A 25 -10.49 -33.04 -1.46
C SER A 25 -10.68 -33.02 0.06
N ALA A 26 -11.71 -33.69 0.60
CA ALA A 26 -11.92 -33.82 2.04
C ALA A 26 -10.77 -34.59 2.72
N SER A 27 -10.17 -35.56 2.03
CA SER A 27 -9.05 -36.36 2.55
C SER A 27 -7.78 -35.52 2.78
N LEU A 28 -7.68 -34.32 2.20
CA LEU A 28 -6.54 -33.42 2.45
C LEU A 28 -6.39 -33.03 3.92
N TYR A 29 -7.50 -33.02 4.67
CA TYR A 29 -7.52 -32.72 6.10
C TYR A 29 -7.11 -33.90 6.99
N ASP A 30 -7.00 -35.11 6.43
CA ASP A 30 -6.47 -36.29 7.13
C ASP A 30 -4.94 -36.27 7.09
N LEU A 31 -4.34 -35.43 7.93
CA LEU A 31 -2.91 -35.12 7.94
C LEU A 31 -2.03 -36.32 8.36
N ASP A 32 -2.61 -37.30 9.05
CA ASP A 32 -1.90 -38.46 9.61
C ASP A 32 -1.67 -39.57 8.57
N HIS A 33 -2.46 -39.61 7.49
CA HIS A 33 -2.38 -40.66 6.48
C HIS A 33 -1.88 -40.12 5.14
N ALA A 34 -1.02 -40.89 4.48
CA ALA A 34 -0.58 -40.59 3.12
C ALA A 34 -1.72 -40.79 2.11
N LEU A 35 -1.73 -39.97 1.06
CA LEU A 35 -2.69 -40.04 -0.04
C LEU A 35 -1.94 -40.33 -1.35
N GLN A 36 -2.51 -41.17 -2.19
CA GLN A 36 -2.09 -41.31 -3.58
C GLN A 36 -2.85 -40.32 -4.46
N VAL A 37 -2.12 -39.67 -5.36
CA VAL A 37 -2.66 -38.75 -6.36
C VAL A 37 -2.85 -39.53 -7.64
N VAL A 38 -4.11 -39.83 -7.98
CA VAL A 38 -4.44 -40.75 -9.08
C VAL A 38 -5.05 -39.98 -10.24
N GLN A 39 -4.46 -40.11 -11.42
CA GLN A 39 -5.05 -39.65 -12.67
C GLN A 39 -5.98 -40.72 -13.24
N TRP A 40 -7.17 -40.29 -13.64
CA TRP A 40 -8.09 -41.09 -14.44
C TRP A 40 -8.57 -40.24 -15.63
N GLY A 41 -8.10 -40.57 -16.83
CA GLY A 41 -8.38 -39.76 -18.02
C GLY A 41 -7.78 -38.36 -17.91
N ASP A 42 -8.63 -37.33 -17.97
CA ASP A 42 -8.29 -35.91 -17.86
C ASP A 42 -8.50 -35.34 -16.45
N ARG A 43 -8.66 -36.18 -15.42
CA ARG A 43 -9.00 -35.79 -14.05
C ARG A 43 -8.06 -36.39 -13.01
N VAL A 44 -8.01 -35.76 -11.83
CA VAL A 44 -7.29 -36.26 -10.65
C VAL A 44 -8.23 -36.49 -9.48
N ALA A 45 -7.98 -37.59 -8.75
CA ALA A 45 -8.61 -37.92 -7.48
C ALA A 45 -7.55 -38.20 -6.42
N LEU A 46 -7.89 -37.94 -5.15
CA LEU A 46 -7.08 -38.35 -4.00
C LEU A 46 -7.71 -39.59 -3.37
N LEU A 47 -6.91 -40.63 -3.18
CA LEU A 47 -7.29 -41.84 -2.45
C LEU A 47 -6.31 -42.06 -1.30
N PRO A 48 -6.71 -42.71 -0.19
CA PRO A 48 -5.77 -43.25 0.79
C PRO A 48 -4.69 -44.11 0.12
N ALA A 49 -3.45 -44.02 0.61
CA ALA A 49 -2.30 -44.72 0.03
C ALA A 49 -2.48 -46.26 -0.08
N ASN A 50 -3.33 -46.85 0.76
CA ASN A 50 -3.55 -48.30 0.84
C ASN A 50 -4.77 -48.78 0.02
N GLU A 51 -5.50 -47.87 -0.62
CA GLU A 51 -6.69 -48.25 -1.41
C GLU A 51 -6.27 -48.77 -2.80
N PRO A 52 -6.84 -49.88 -3.30
CA PRO A 52 -6.54 -50.36 -4.65
C PRO A 52 -7.01 -49.35 -5.71
N LEU A 53 -6.26 -49.25 -6.81
CA LEU A 53 -6.64 -48.39 -7.92
C LEU A 53 -7.99 -48.81 -8.52
N PRO A 54 -8.88 -47.87 -8.90
CA PRO A 54 -10.11 -48.16 -9.60
C PRO A 54 -9.85 -48.95 -10.90
N SER A 55 -10.73 -49.87 -11.27
CA SER A 55 -10.61 -50.67 -12.50
C SER A 55 -10.73 -49.78 -13.75
N GLY A 56 -9.66 -49.72 -14.56
CA GLY A 56 -9.55 -48.86 -15.74
C GLY A 56 -8.14 -48.27 -15.87
N GLN A 57 -7.87 -47.45 -16.89
CA GLN A 57 -6.56 -46.79 -17.15
C GLN A 57 -6.18 -45.72 -16.09
N ALA A 58 -6.28 -46.04 -14.79
CA ALA A 58 -5.87 -45.17 -13.70
C ALA A 58 -4.34 -45.25 -13.50
N VAL A 59 -3.69 -44.09 -13.38
CA VAL A 59 -2.24 -43.97 -13.20
C VAL A 59 -1.93 -43.13 -11.97
N VAL A 60 -1.04 -43.59 -11.10
CA VAL A 60 -0.57 -42.81 -9.95
C VAL A 60 0.39 -41.73 -10.46
N LEU A 61 0.05 -40.45 -10.23
CA LEU A 61 0.91 -39.29 -10.53
C LEU A 61 1.97 -39.05 -9.46
N GLY A 62 1.65 -39.39 -8.20
CA GLY A 62 2.52 -39.16 -7.06
C GLY A 62 1.84 -39.50 -5.74
N MET A 63 2.58 -39.26 -4.66
CA MET A 63 2.14 -39.49 -3.28
C MET A 63 2.19 -38.17 -2.50
N LEU A 64 1.12 -37.86 -1.78
CA LEU A 64 1.15 -36.87 -0.70
C LEU A 64 1.49 -37.61 0.59
N PRO A 65 2.62 -37.30 1.25
CA PRO A 65 2.95 -37.94 2.51
C PRO A 65 1.99 -37.54 3.63
N ALA A 66 1.98 -38.34 4.70
CA ALA A 66 1.53 -37.86 6.00
C ALA A 66 2.38 -36.64 6.38
N VAL A 67 1.71 -35.50 6.65
CA VAL A 67 2.37 -34.26 7.07
C VAL A 67 1.49 -33.67 8.15
N THR A 68 1.89 -33.90 9.38
CA THR A 68 1.20 -33.44 10.58
C THR A 68 1.78 -32.11 11.05
N ALA A 69 1.09 -31.47 11.99
CA ALA A 69 1.59 -30.26 12.65
C ALA A 69 2.94 -30.47 13.37
N ALA A 70 3.23 -31.70 13.82
CA ALA A 70 4.48 -32.04 14.50
C ALA A 70 5.66 -32.23 13.54
N ASP A 71 5.40 -32.46 12.25
CA ASP A 71 6.44 -32.63 11.23
C ASP A 71 7.03 -31.30 10.74
N LEU A 72 6.42 -30.17 11.11
CA LEU A 72 6.89 -28.84 10.75
C LEU A 72 7.94 -28.34 11.75
N GLY A 73 9.06 -27.82 11.22
CA GLY A 73 10.15 -27.26 12.01
C GLY A 73 11.24 -28.27 12.35
N ASP A 74 11.96 -28.03 13.44
CA ASP A 74 13.11 -28.83 13.86
C ASP A 74 12.74 -29.77 15.02
N ASN A 75 12.84 -31.08 14.80
CA ASN A 75 12.55 -32.11 15.81
C ASN A 75 13.43 -32.00 17.07
N SER A 76 14.62 -31.42 16.96
CA SER A 76 15.47 -31.18 18.13
C SER A 76 14.89 -30.12 19.06
N PHE A 77 14.13 -29.14 18.55
CA PHE A 77 13.38 -28.19 19.38
C PHE A 77 12.31 -28.92 20.21
N LEU A 78 11.53 -29.80 19.56
CA LEU A 78 10.49 -30.59 20.24
C LEU A 78 11.05 -31.38 21.41
N ARG A 79 12.15 -32.10 21.15
CA ARG A 79 12.83 -32.92 22.16
C ARG A 79 13.44 -32.08 23.27
N ASP A 80 14.13 -31.00 22.93
CA ASP A 80 14.91 -30.22 23.91
C ASP A 80 14.03 -29.42 24.87
N TYR A 81 12.82 -29.02 24.43
CA TYR A 81 11.84 -28.30 25.22
C TYR A 81 10.67 -29.16 25.72
N GLY A 82 10.59 -30.43 25.32
CA GLY A 82 9.51 -31.34 25.73
C GLY A 82 8.14 -30.93 25.18
N VAL A 83 8.10 -30.41 23.96
CA VAL A 83 6.89 -29.89 23.30
C VAL A 83 6.47 -30.76 22.11
N ARG A 84 5.21 -30.63 21.70
CA ARG A 84 4.61 -31.36 20.57
C ARG A 84 4.62 -30.60 19.26
N LEU A 85 4.79 -29.28 19.31
CA LEU A 85 4.80 -28.39 18.15
C LEU A 85 6.06 -27.54 18.15
N ALA A 86 6.62 -27.28 16.97
CA ALA A 86 7.73 -26.33 16.79
C ALA A 86 7.17 -24.90 16.82
N TYR A 87 6.53 -24.58 17.93
CA TYR A 87 5.74 -23.38 18.16
C TYR A 87 5.88 -22.99 19.63
N TYR A 88 6.00 -21.70 19.90
CA TYR A 88 5.76 -21.18 21.24
C TYR A 88 5.02 -19.85 21.20
N ALA A 89 4.28 -19.55 22.27
CA ALA A 89 3.63 -18.25 22.43
C ALA A 89 4.59 -17.30 23.18
N GLY A 90 4.97 -16.21 22.52
CA GLY A 90 5.92 -15.23 23.04
C GLY A 90 5.38 -14.43 24.22
N ALA A 91 6.29 -13.92 25.05
CA ALA A 91 5.91 -13.17 26.23
C ALA A 91 5.19 -11.86 25.87
N MET A 92 4.22 -11.49 26.72
CA MET A 92 3.54 -10.19 26.67
C MET A 92 3.60 -9.59 28.07
N ALA A 93 4.21 -8.41 28.20
CA ALA A 93 4.60 -7.78 29.45
C ALA A 93 3.43 -7.57 30.44
N ASN A 94 3.77 -7.26 31.70
CA ASN A 94 2.84 -6.99 32.79
C ASN A 94 1.84 -8.13 33.06
N GLY A 95 2.24 -9.38 32.81
CA GLY A 95 1.37 -10.54 32.99
C GLY A 95 0.25 -10.68 31.97
N ILE A 96 0.30 -9.97 30.83
CA ILE A 96 -0.67 -10.16 29.73
C ILE A 96 -0.56 -11.59 29.19
N HIS A 97 0.66 -12.11 29.04
CA HIS A 97 0.88 -13.54 28.93
C HIS A 97 0.88 -14.11 30.35
N SER A 98 -0.32 -14.43 30.83
CA SER A 98 -0.60 -14.80 32.22
C SER A 98 -0.29 -16.27 32.51
N GLU A 99 -0.41 -16.64 33.78
CA GLU A 99 -0.31 -18.03 34.22
C GLU A 99 -1.32 -18.93 33.53
N GLU A 100 -2.58 -18.49 33.38
CA GLU A 100 -3.64 -19.26 32.72
C GLU A 100 -3.27 -19.59 31.27
N MET A 101 -2.69 -18.63 30.55
CA MET A 101 -2.25 -18.82 29.17
C MET A 101 -1.11 -19.84 29.08
N VAL A 102 -0.11 -19.72 29.97
CA VAL A 102 1.02 -20.66 30.03
C VAL A 102 0.53 -22.06 30.40
N ILE A 103 -0.39 -22.19 31.35
CA ILE A 103 -0.99 -23.47 31.77
C ILE A 103 -1.76 -24.11 30.62
N ALA A 104 -2.63 -23.34 29.94
CA ALA A 104 -3.43 -23.84 28.83
C ALA A 104 -2.55 -24.38 27.68
N LEU A 105 -1.45 -23.70 27.36
CA LEU A 105 -0.46 -24.15 26.38
C LEU A 105 0.32 -25.37 26.86
N GLY A 106 0.87 -25.31 28.07
CA GLY A 106 1.71 -26.36 28.63
C GLY A 106 0.97 -27.70 28.78
N GLN A 107 -0.31 -27.67 29.13
CA GLN A 107 -1.16 -28.88 29.20
C GLN A 107 -1.33 -29.56 27.84
N GLN A 108 -1.21 -28.81 26.74
CA GLN A 108 -1.22 -29.34 25.37
C GLN A 108 0.20 -29.66 24.85
N GLY A 109 1.23 -29.52 25.69
CA GLY A 109 2.62 -29.70 25.32
C GLY A 109 3.12 -28.60 24.37
N ILE A 110 2.65 -27.37 24.54
CA ILE A 110 3.09 -26.19 23.77
C ILE A 110 3.82 -25.26 24.74
N LEU A 111 4.96 -24.69 24.32
CA LEU A 111 5.71 -23.78 25.18
C LEU A 111 5.00 -22.41 25.30
N GLY A 112 4.67 -22.02 26.53
CA GLY A 112 4.24 -20.66 26.89
C GLY A 112 5.30 -19.95 27.72
N ILE A 113 5.44 -18.63 27.52
CA ILE A 113 6.43 -17.80 28.22
C ILE A 113 5.71 -16.76 29.09
N LEU A 114 5.86 -16.88 30.41
CA LEU A 114 5.29 -15.93 31.36
C LEU A 114 5.79 -14.50 31.10
N GLY A 115 4.85 -13.56 31.02
CA GLY A 115 5.08 -12.14 30.79
C GLY A 115 5.64 -11.36 31.98
N ALA A 116 6.83 -11.71 32.46
CA ALA A 116 7.40 -11.16 33.70
C ALA A 116 7.87 -9.69 33.61
N GLY A 117 8.16 -9.17 32.42
CA GLY A 117 8.58 -7.77 32.24
C GLY A 117 7.56 -6.79 32.83
N GLY A 118 7.98 -5.93 33.75
CA GLY A 118 7.12 -4.95 34.43
C GLY A 118 6.44 -5.46 35.72
N LEU A 119 6.52 -6.76 36.03
CA LEU A 119 6.05 -7.32 37.30
C LEU A 119 7.10 -7.17 38.43
N SER A 120 6.63 -7.15 39.67
CA SER A 120 7.50 -7.19 40.84
C SER A 120 8.05 -8.61 41.07
N ILE A 121 9.23 -8.72 41.68
CA ILE A 121 9.84 -10.03 42.00
C ILE A 121 8.89 -10.94 42.82
N PRO A 122 8.17 -10.45 43.86
CA PRO A 122 7.19 -11.28 44.57
C PRO A 122 6.07 -11.81 43.69
N ARG A 123 5.55 -11.00 42.75
CA ARG A 123 4.48 -11.43 41.83
C ARG A 123 4.98 -12.48 40.85
N ILE A 124 6.23 -12.35 40.38
CA ILE A 124 6.87 -13.38 39.52
C ILE A 124 7.04 -14.69 40.30
N ALA A 125 7.41 -14.62 41.59
CA ALA A 125 7.58 -15.81 42.43
C ALA A 125 6.26 -16.56 42.65
N GLU A 126 5.18 -15.82 42.91
CA GLU A 126 3.83 -16.37 42.99
C GLU A 126 3.43 -17.05 41.67
N ALA A 127 3.59 -16.35 40.54
CA ALA A 127 3.28 -16.89 39.22
C ALA A 127 4.05 -18.19 38.93
N ILE A 128 5.37 -18.22 39.18
CA ILE A 128 6.19 -19.43 38.98
C ILE A 128 5.70 -20.57 39.88
N THR A 129 5.29 -20.28 41.11
CA THR A 129 4.75 -21.29 42.02
C THR A 129 3.46 -21.89 41.45
N THR A 130 2.51 -21.07 41.02
CA THR A 130 1.27 -21.53 40.36
C THR A 130 1.55 -22.34 39.10
N LEU A 131 2.50 -21.91 38.26
CA LEU A 131 2.90 -22.64 37.07
C LEU A 131 3.49 -24.02 37.41
N ARG A 132 4.28 -24.12 38.48
CA ARG A 132 4.86 -25.39 38.94
C ARG A 132 3.83 -26.37 39.48
N GLU A 133 2.80 -25.87 40.15
CA GLU A 133 1.70 -26.70 40.65
C GLU A 133 0.93 -27.35 39.49
N HIS A 134 0.73 -26.62 38.40
CA HIS A 134 -0.04 -27.10 37.24
C HIS A 134 0.81 -27.80 36.18
N LEU A 135 2.08 -27.42 36.05
CA LEU A 135 3.05 -27.93 35.07
C LEU A 135 4.36 -28.35 35.79
N PRO A 136 4.33 -29.38 36.65
CA PRO A 136 5.50 -29.75 37.47
C PRO A 136 6.74 -30.06 36.61
N ASN A 137 6.52 -30.67 35.44
CA ASN A 137 7.57 -31.04 34.49
C ASN A 137 7.69 -30.08 33.28
N GLY A 138 7.01 -28.93 33.31
CA GLY A 138 6.86 -28.07 32.13
C GLY A 138 5.90 -28.63 31.08
N PRO A 139 5.93 -28.13 29.83
CA PRO A 139 6.82 -27.07 29.34
C PRO A 139 6.31 -25.66 29.72
N PHE A 140 7.19 -24.83 30.28
CA PHE A 140 6.97 -23.38 30.38
C PHE A 140 8.32 -22.65 30.49
N GLY A 141 8.31 -21.35 30.18
CA GLY A 141 9.45 -20.47 30.40
C GLY A 141 9.03 -19.15 31.05
N VAL A 142 10.04 -18.33 31.39
CA VAL A 142 9.85 -17.00 31.95
C VAL A 142 10.59 -15.99 31.08
N ASN A 143 9.94 -14.86 30.78
CA ASN A 143 10.58 -13.77 30.06
C ASN A 143 11.60 -13.06 30.95
N LEU A 144 12.82 -12.88 30.46
CA LEU A 144 13.80 -11.98 31.04
C LEU A 144 13.94 -10.76 30.11
N LEU A 145 13.23 -9.69 30.48
CA LEU A 145 13.28 -8.43 29.77
C LEU A 145 14.53 -7.65 30.20
N HIS A 146 15.39 -7.29 29.25
CA HIS A 146 16.57 -6.50 29.55
C HIS A 146 16.19 -5.12 30.09
N ASN A 147 16.79 -4.72 31.22
CA ASN A 147 16.57 -3.43 31.84
C ASN A 147 17.92 -2.87 32.33
N PRO A 148 18.68 -2.17 31.45
CA PRO A 148 19.99 -1.63 31.82
C PRO A 148 19.89 -0.55 32.92
N GLY A 149 18.71 0.03 33.13
CA GLY A 149 18.45 0.97 34.23
C GLY A 149 18.21 0.29 35.58
N ASN A 150 18.00 -1.03 35.62
CA ASN A 150 17.79 -1.81 36.84
C ASN A 150 18.40 -3.23 36.71
N PRO A 151 19.73 -3.35 36.69
CA PRO A 151 20.41 -4.65 36.58
C PRO A 151 20.19 -5.56 37.79
N GLU A 152 19.85 -4.99 38.96
CA GLU A 152 19.55 -5.77 40.17
C GLU A 152 18.24 -6.55 40.02
N TRP A 153 17.22 -5.97 39.38
CA TRP A 153 15.99 -6.67 39.08
C TRP A 153 16.21 -7.86 38.12
N GLU A 154 17.03 -7.68 37.06
CA GLU A 154 17.38 -8.79 36.15
C GLU A 154 18.05 -9.93 36.93
N MET A 155 19.02 -9.61 37.81
CA MET A 155 19.70 -10.60 38.64
C MET A 155 18.75 -11.28 39.64
N ALA A 156 17.84 -10.53 40.27
CA ALA A 156 16.84 -11.08 41.17
C ALA A 156 15.87 -12.03 40.45
N CYS A 157 15.43 -11.68 39.24
CA CYS A 157 14.59 -12.55 38.41
C CYS A 157 15.33 -13.84 38.01
N VAL A 158 16.61 -13.75 37.65
CA VAL A 158 17.45 -14.93 37.35
C VAL A 158 17.62 -15.82 38.58
N ARG A 159 17.90 -15.26 39.76
CA ARG A 159 18.01 -16.03 41.01
C ARG A 159 16.71 -16.75 41.33
N LEU A 160 15.58 -16.05 41.21
CA LEU A 160 14.26 -16.64 41.39
C LEU A 160 14.00 -17.79 40.40
N CYS A 161 14.34 -17.61 39.12
CA CYS A 161 14.25 -18.67 38.13
C CYS A 161 15.08 -19.90 38.53
N MET A 162 16.30 -19.71 39.05
CA MET A 162 17.14 -20.82 39.51
C MET A 162 16.60 -21.50 40.78
N GLU A 163 16.14 -20.72 41.77
CA GLU A 163 15.53 -21.21 43.01
C GLU A 163 14.33 -22.13 42.71
N HIS A 164 13.48 -21.72 41.78
CA HIS A 164 12.32 -22.50 41.32
C HIS A 164 12.64 -23.43 40.13
N GLN A 165 13.92 -23.60 39.80
CA GLN A 165 14.44 -24.47 38.75
C GLN A 165 13.84 -24.24 37.35
N VAL A 166 13.35 -23.04 37.04
CA VAL A 166 12.85 -22.66 35.72
C VAL A 166 13.97 -22.86 34.70
N ARG A 167 13.75 -23.76 33.73
CA ARG A 167 14.78 -24.23 32.79
C ARG A 167 14.78 -23.51 31.46
N VAL A 168 13.81 -22.63 31.20
CA VAL A 168 13.68 -21.91 29.94
C VAL A 168 13.48 -20.44 30.24
N VAL A 169 14.36 -19.60 29.67
CA VAL A 169 14.21 -18.15 29.67
C VAL A 169 14.11 -17.64 28.24
N GLU A 170 13.12 -16.80 27.98
CA GLU A 170 13.10 -15.96 26.78
C GLU A 170 13.82 -14.65 27.09
N ALA A 171 15.00 -14.43 26.50
CA ALA A 171 15.76 -13.21 26.65
C ALA A 171 15.31 -12.19 25.59
N SER A 172 14.79 -11.04 26.00
CA SER A 172 14.22 -10.03 25.09
C SER A 172 14.73 -8.60 25.40
N ALA A 173 14.69 -7.73 24.38
CA ALA A 173 15.18 -6.34 24.43
C ALA A 173 16.69 -6.16 24.72
N TYR A 174 17.49 -7.21 24.63
CA TYR A 174 18.93 -7.13 24.81
C TYR A 174 19.62 -6.37 23.65
N ILE A 175 20.55 -5.50 24.00
CA ILE A 175 21.47 -4.83 23.05
C ILE A 175 22.90 -5.34 23.25
N ARG A 176 23.23 -5.78 24.47
CA ARG A 176 24.46 -6.46 24.88
C ARG A 176 24.10 -7.45 25.98
N LEU A 177 24.90 -8.48 26.18
CA LEU A 177 24.67 -9.48 27.24
C LEU A 177 24.82 -8.86 28.64
N SER A 178 23.91 -9.19 29.55
CA SER A 178 24.00 -8.79 30.96
C SER A 178 24.67 -9.88 31.81
N MET A 179 25.24 -9.46 32.95
CA MET A 179 25.85 -10.39 33.92
C MET A 179 24.85 -11.41 34.44
N ALA A 180 23.58 -11.02 34.64
CA ALA A 180 22.50 -11.90 35.07
C ALA A 180 22.22 -13.02 34.06
N LEU A 181 22.15 -12.69 32.78
CA LEU A 181 21.89 -13.68 31.74
C LEU A 181 23.06 -14.66 31.55
N VAL A 182 24.31 -14.16 31.56
CA VAL A 182 25.52 -15.01 31.52
C VAL A 182 25.57 -15.94 32.74
N TYR A 183 25.20 -15.42 33.91
CA TYR A 183 25.10 -16.20 35.13
C TYR A 183 24.06 -17.34 35.02
N TYR A 184 22.85 -17.03 34.55
CA TYR A 184 21.79 -18.03 34.32
C TYR A 184 22.24 -19.16 33.39
N ARG A 185 22.85 -18.81 32.25
CA ARG A 185 23.38 -19.78 31.27
C ARG A 185 24.43 -20.68 31.92
N THR A 186 25.42 -20.06 32.56
CA THR A 186 26.62 -20.73 33.07
C THR A 186 26.30 -21.67 34.23
N CYS A 187 25.40 -21.28 35.13
CA CYS A 187 24.95 -22.14 36.23
C CYS A 187 24.19 -23.40 35.77
N GLY A 188 23.64 -23.37 34.56
CA GLY A 188 22.97 -24.52 33.95
C GLY A 188 23.90 -25.54 33.31
N LEU A 189 25.21 -25.28 33.24
CA LEU A 189 26.15 -26.14 32.52
C LEU A 189 26.73 -27.23 33.42
N LYS A 190 26.71 -28.47 32.92
CA LYS A 190 27.33 -29.63 33.59
C LYS A 190 28.02 -30.53 32.58
N ARG A 191 29.13 -31.13 32.99
CA ARG A 191 29.78 -32.19 32.20
C ARG A 191 29.05 -33.52 32.41
N GLN A 192 28.77 -34.22 31.32
CA GLN A 192 28.15 -35.55 31.33
C GLN A 192 29.23 -36.64 31.45
N GLN A 193 28.81 -37.85 31.81
CA GLN A 193 29.71 -39.00 31.99
C GLN A 193 30.44 -39.42 30.70
N ASP A 194 29.83 -39.16 29.54
CA ASP A 194 30.40 -39.40 28.21
C ASP A 194 31.30 -38.25 27.71
N GLY A 195 31.51 -37.22 28.53
CA GLY A 195 32.30 -36.03 28.19
C GLY A 195 31.51 -34.91 27.51
N GLY A 196 30.24 -35.12 27.17
CA GLY A 196 29.34 -34.12 26.61
C GLY A 196 29.01 -32.98 27.57
N ILE A 197 28.46 -31.88 27.06
CA ILE A 197 28.04 -30.72 27.85
C ILE A 197 26.50 -30.68 27.92
N LEU A 198 25.97 -30.87 29.12
CA LEU A 198 24.55 -30.71 29.39
C LEU A 198 24.23 -29.24 29.66
N CYS A 199 23.39 -28.65 28.83
CA CYS A 199 22.82 -27.32 29.02
C CYS A 199 21.44 -27.43 29.71
N GLN A 200 21.40 -27.39 31.05
CA GLN A 200 20.15 -27.52 31.81
C GLN A 200 19.28 -26.26 31.73
N ASN A 201 19.91 -25.08 31.76
CA ASN A 201 19.23 -23.80 31.65
C ASN A 201 19.33 -23.33 30.20
N ARG A 202 18.19 -23.29 29.52
CA ARG A 202 18.08 -22.95 28.11
C ARG A 202 17.68 -21.50 27.92
N ILE A 203 18.24 -20.87 26.90
CA ILE A 203 17.93 -19.49 26.52
C ILE A 203 17.40 -19.48 25.10
N ILE A 204 16.21 -18.90 24.93
CA ILE A 204 15.66 -18.47 23.64
C ILE A 204 15.87 -16.96 23.55
N ALA A 205 16.76 -16.49 22.68
CA ALA A 205 17.02 -15.06 22.55
C ALA A 205 16.19 -14.45 21.42
N LYS A 206 15.33 -13.49 21.73
CA LYS A 206 14.50 -12.79 20.76
C LYS A 206 15.17 -11.51 20.29
N VAL A 207 15.48 -11.45 18.99
CA VAL A 207 16.32 -10.41 18.38
C VAL A 207 15.74 -9.97 17.04
N SER A 208 15.91 -8.69 16.69
CA SER A 208 15.54 -8.15 15.38
C SER A 208 16.76 -7.69 14.57
N ARG A 209 17.97 -7.74 15.17
CA ARG A 209 19.20 -7.20 14.59
C ARG A 209 20.31 -8.24 14.54
N ARG A 210 21.06 -8.26 13.44
CA ARG A 210 22.14 -9.23 13.18
C ARG A 210 23.24 -9.13 14.22
N GLU A 211 23.66 -7.92 14.60
CA GLU A 211 24.73 -7.69 15.57
C GLU A 211 24.36 -8.15 16.99
N VAL A 212 23.06 -8.10 17.34
CA VAL A 212 22.59 -8.62 18.63
C VAL A 212 22.55 -10.14 18.58
N ALA A 213 22.08 -10.74 17.47
CA ALA A 213 22.08 -12.19 17.28
C ALA A 213 23.49 -12.77 17.45
N GLU A 214 24.53 -12.09 16.93
CA GLU A 214 25.93 -12.52 17.08
C GLU A 214 26.35 -12.71 18.54
N CYS A 215 25.93 -11.80 19.42
CA CYS A 215 26.25 -11.90 20.85
C CYS A 215 25.72 -13.19 21.49
N PHE A 216 24.56 -13.68 21.03
CA PHE A 216 23.94 -14.90 21.54
C PHE A 216 24.42 -16.18 20.85
N LEU A 217 24.84 -16.07 19.58
CA LEU A 217 25.41 -17.17 18.81
C LEU A 217 26.82 -17.55 19.27
N ARG A 218 27.53 -16.62 19.93
CA ARG A 218 28.87 -16.85 20.47
C ARG A 218 28.84 -17.29 21.95
N PRO A 219 29.93 -17.87 22.46
CA PRO A 219 30.09 -18.17 23.88
C PRO A 219 30.04 -16.92 24.79
N ALA A 220 29.91 -17.15 26.09
CA ALA A 220 29.89 -16.08 27.08
C ALA A 220 31.14 -15.18 27.02
N PRO A 221 31.00 -13.84 27.08
CA PRO A 221 32.15 -12.94 27.06
C PRO A 221 33.11 -13.16 28.24
N GLU A 222 34.41 -13.23 27.95
CA GLU A 222 35.45 -13.56 28.94
C GLU A 222 35.45 -12.59 30.12
N ASN A 223 35.31 -11.28 29.86
CA ASN A 223 35.28 -10.26 30.90
C ASN A 223 34.10 -10.43 31.89
N ILE A 224 32.98 -10.98 31.45
CA ILE A 224 31.84 -11.26 32.33
C ILE A 224 32.08 -12.57 33.09
N LEU A 225 32.64 -13.60 32.45
CA LEU A 225 32.99 -14.86 33.11
C LEU A 225 34.03 -14.66 34.22
N GLU A 226 35.10 -13.91 33.96
CA GLU A 226 36.13 -13.56 34.93
C GLU A 226 35.55 -12.82 36.13
N LYS A 227 34.63 -11.89 35.89
CA LYS A 227 33.93 -11.16 36.95
C LYS A 227 33.07 -12.09 37.81
N LEU A 228 32.28 -12.96 37.19
CA LEU A 228 31.45 -13.94 37.90
C LEU A 228 32.30 -14.94 38.70
N LEU A 229 33.47 -15.33 38.19
CA LEU A 229 34.44 -16.17 38.89
C LEU A 229 35.04 -15.44 40.11
N ALA A 230 35.47 -14.19 39.92
CA ALA A 230 36.06 -13.37 40.98
C ALA A 230 35.06 -13.08 42.11
N GLU A 231 33.78 -12.91 41.78
CA GLU A 231 32.69 -12.74 42.74
C GLU A 231 32.21 -14.08 43.36
N GLY A 232 32.81 -15.22 42.98
CA GLY A 232 32.46 -16.54 43.50
C GLY A 232 31.08 -17.03 43.08
N MET A 233 30.47 -16.43 42.06
CA MET A 233 29.13 -16.75 41.60
C MET A 233 29.10 -18.04 40.77
N ILE A 234 30.18 -18.35 40.04
CA ILE A 234 30.32 -19.56 39.22
C ILE A 234 31.61 -20.31 39.56
N THR A 235 31.66 -21.61 39.24
CA THR A 235 32.89 -22.41 39.40
C THR A 235 33.82 -22.30 38.19
N ALA A 236 35.10 -22.62 38.38
CA ALA A 236 36.07 -22.70 37.29
C ALA A 236 35.65 -23.70 36.19
N GLU A 237 35.02 -24.81 36.59
CA GLU A 237 34.47 -25.79 35.65
C GLU A 237 33.31 -25.20 34.83
N GLN A 238 32.36 -24.52 35.47
CA GLN A 238 31.25 -23.88 34.77
C GLN A 238 31.74 -22.83 33.78
N ALA A 239 32.72 -22.00 34.16
CA ALA A 239 33.33 -21.04 33.25
C ALA A 239 34.05 -21.73 32.07
N ALA A 240 34.75 -22.86 32.31
CA ALA A 240 35.38 -23.64 31.25
C ALA A 240 34.36 -24.24 30.27
N LEU A 241 33.21 -24.70 30.76
CA LEU A 241 32.10 -25.18 29.93
C LEU A 241 31.45 -24.03 29.14
N ALA A 242 31.26 -22.86 29.76
CA ALA A 242 30.63 -21.70 29.12
C ALA A 242 31.38 -21.18 27.89
N ARG A 243 32.70 -21.39 27.81
CA ARG A 243 33.53 -21.07 26.63
C ARG A 243 33.31 -22.00 25.44
N GLN A 244 32.63 -23.13 25.64
CA GLN A 244 32.48 -24.19 24.65
C GLN A 244 31.06 -24.28 24.07
N VAL A 245 30.12 -23.51 24.61
CA VAL A 245 28.71 -23.51 24.20
C VAL A 245 28.26 -22.09 23.86
N PRO A 246 27.25 -21.92 23.00
CA PRO A 246 26.70 -20.61 22.70
C PRO A 246 25.91 -20.07 23.90
N MET A 247 25.74 -18.76 23.93
CA MET A 247 24.94 -18.08 24.95
C MET A 247 23.45 -18.44 24.87
N ALA A 248 22.90 -18.64 23.68
CA ALA A 248 21.54 -19.14 23.47
C ALA A 248 21.53 -20.50 22.76
N ASP A 249 20.53 -21.32 23.08
CA ASP A 249 20.26 -22.57 22.35
C ASP A 249 19.47 -22.28 21.07
N ASP A 250 18.67 -21.21 21.11
CA ASP A 250 17.69 -20.84 20.10
C ASP A 250 17.65 -19.32 19.94
N ILE A 251 17.61 -18.84 18.69
CA ILE A 251 17.43 -17.43 18.34
C ILE A 251 16.08 -17.26 17.66
N THR A 252 15.21 -16.46 18.25
CA THR A 252 13.96 -16.02 17.62
C THR A 252 14.24 -14.73 16.85
N VAL A 253 14.21 -14.78 15.52
CA VAL A 253 14.27 -13.58 14.68
C VAL A 253 12.88 -12.95 14.63
N GLU A 254 12.77 -11.74 15.17
CA GLU A 254 11.52 -10.97 15.23
C GLU A 254 11.50 -9.91 14.12
N GLY A 255 10.59 -10.06 13.16
CA GLY A 255 10.25 -9.01 12.20
C GLY A 255 9.27 -7.99 12.79
N ASP A 256 8.42 -7.40 11.95
CA ASP A 256 7.38 -6.47 12.40
C ASP A 256 6.40 -7.14 13.40
N SER A 257 6.31 -6.60 14.61
CA SER A 257 5.57 -7.18 15.73
C SER A 257 4.86 -6.12 16.58
N GLY A 258 3.88 -6.53 17.39
CA GLY A 258 3.24 -5.64 18.37
C GLY A 258 4.17 -5.34 19.56
N GLY A 259 4.14 -4.12 20.07
CA GLY A 259 5.07 -3.68 21.10
C GLY A 259 6.39 -3.20 20.50
N HIS A 260 7.52 -3.47 21.16
CA HIS A 260 8.83 -3.03 20.68
C HIS A 260 9.19 -3.73 19.37
N THR A 261 9.38 -2.95 18.32
CA THR A 261 9.79 -3.44 17.00
C THR A 261 10.58 -2.37 16.26
N ASP A 262 11.51 -2.80 15.41
CA ASP A 262 12.19 -1.96 14.41
C ASP A 262 11.49 -1.99 13.04
N GLN A 263 10.32 -2.63 12.96
CA GLN A 263 9.54 -2.82 11.73
C GLN A 263 10.30 -3.60 10.65
N GLY A 264 11.20 -4.47 11.08
CA GLY A 264 11.99 -5.32 10.20
C GLY A 264 11.15 -6.26 9.32
N VAL A 265 11.51 -6.36 8.04
CA VAL A 265 10.91 -7.36 7.14
C VAL A 265 11.48 -8.73 7.49
N LEU A 266 10.63 -9.63 8.01
CA LEU A 266 11.04 -10.94 8.52
C LEU A 266 11.89 -11.74 7.52
N SER A 267 11.47 -11.82 6.25
CA SER A 267 12.19 -12.60 5.23
C SER A 267 13.62 -12.11 4.98
N CYS A 268 13.87 -10.80 5.11
CA CYS A 268 15.19 -10.21 4.94
C CYS A 268 16.10 -10.50 6.14
N ILE A 269 15.61 -10.24 7.35
CA ILE A 269 16.41 -10.36 8.57
C ILE A 269 16.66 -11.84 8.90
N PHE A 270 15.65 -12.70 8.71
CA PHE A 270 15.75 -14.13 9.01
C PHE A 270 16.90 -14.79 8.25
N ARG A 271 16.98 -14.62 6.93
CA ARG A 271 18.05 -15.23 6.13
C ARG A 271 19.43 -14.64 6.44
N SER A 272 19.50 -13.37 6.82
CA SER A 272 20.74 -12.75 7.30
C SER A 272 21.23 -13.44 8.59
N VAL A 273 20.36 -13.64 9.58
CA VAL A 273 20.73 -14.31 10.84
C VAL A 273 21.04 -15.79 10.63
N VAL A 274 20.33 -16.49 9.74
CA VAL A 274 20.67 -17.89 9.38
C VAL A 274 22.08 -17.98 8.82
N GLN A 275 22.45 -17.08 7.90
CA GLN A 275 23.82 -17.05 7.36
C GLN A 275 24.84 -16.79 8.46
N LEU A 276 24.58 -15.82 9.35
CA LEU A 276 25.46 -15.56 10.49
C LEU A 276 25.65 -16.79 11.39
N ARG A 277 24.56 -17.54 11.67
CA ARG A 277 24.62 -18.78 12.45
C ARG A 277 25.50 -19.81 11.76
N ASP A 278 25.29 -20.02 10.47
CA ASP A 278 26.07 -20.99 9.68
C ASP A 278 27.58 -20.62 9.66
N ASP A 279 27.90 -19.33 9.52
CA ASP A 279 29.28 -18.82 9.56
C ASP A 279 29.94 -19.11 10.94
N ILE A 280 29.25 -18.78 12.04
CA ILE A 280 29.76 -19.00 13.41
C ILE A 280 29.87 -20.49 13.75
N GLU A 281 28.91 -21.30 13.29
CA GLU A 281 28.97 -22.76 13.44
C GLU A 281 30.24 -23.31 12.77
N HIS A 282 30.54 -22.88 11.55
CA HIS A 282 31.75 -23.26 10.83
C HIS A 282 33.03 -22.76 11.52
N GLU A 283 33.07 -21.48 11.96
CA GLU A 283 34.19 -20.92 12.75
C GLU A 283 34.47 -21.73 14.02
N SER A 284 33.42 -22.24 14.67
CA SER A 284 33.54 -23.05 15.89
C SER A 284 34.02 -24.49 15.64
N GLY A 285 34.13 -24.92 14.37
CA GLY A 285 34.39 -26.30 13.98
C GLY A 285 33.20 -27.23 14.24
N HIS A 286 31.98 -26.73 14.02
CA HIS A 286 30.71 -27.46 14.21
C HIS A 286 30.50 -28.02 15.63
N ARG A 287 31.05 -27.34 16.65
CA ARG A 287 30.92 -27.77 18.06
C ARG A 287 29.48 -27.69 18.57
N PHE A 288 28.71 -26.73 18.06
CA PHE A 288 27.33 -26.51 18.42
C PHE A 288 26.57 -25.91 17.24
N ARG A 289 25.26 -26.15 17.21
CA ARG A 289 24.37 -25.57 16.22
C ARG A 289 23.18 -24.93 16.92
N VAL A 290 23.10 -23.61 16.82
CA VAL A 290 21.98 -22.83 17.35
C VAL A 290 20.83 -22.85 16.36
N ARG A 291 19.61 -23.09 16.83
CA ARG A 291 18.41 -23.09 15.98
C ARG A 291 17.91 -21.66 15.79
N ILE A 292 17.36 -21.38 14.61
CA ILE A 292 16.82 -20.06 14.28
C ILE A 292 15.31 -20.19 14.04
N GLY A 293 14.51 -19.60 14.92
CA GLY A 293 13.06 -19.48 14.77
C GLY A 293 12.63 -18.10 14.25
N ALA A 294 11.34 -17.96 13.99
CA ALA A 294 10.76 -16.77 13.39
C ALA A 294 9.57 -16.23 14.18
N ALA A 295 9.48 -14.90 14.31
CA ALA A 295 8.40 -14.16 14.95
C ALA A 295 8.06 -12.88 14.15
N GLY A 296 6.89 -12.29 14.41
CA GLY A 296 6.44 -11.06 13.76
C GLY A 296 5.67 -11.32 12.46
N GLY A 297 4.47 -10.72 12.33
CA GLY A 297 3.56 -10.96 11.20
C GLY A 297 2.89 -12.34 11.14
N LEU A 298 3.11 -13.22 12.12
CA LEU A 298 2.63 -14.61 12.10
C LEU A 298 1.23 -14.75 12.70
N GLY A 299 0.19 -14.43 11.93
CA GLY A 299 -1.22 -14.50 12.34
C GLY A 299 -2.10 -15.49 11.58
N THR A 300 -1.58 -16.15 10.55
CA THR A 300 -2.37 -17.06 9.69
C THR A 300 -1.57 -18.31 9.31
N PRO A 301 -2.22 -19.41 8.90
CA PRO A 301 -1.51 -20.61 8.44
C PRO A 301 -0.53 -20.36 7.29
N HIS A 302 -0.85 -19.43 6.39
CA HIS A 302 0.02 -19.04 5.28
C HIS A 302 1.29 -18.33 5.77
N ALA A 303 1.18 -17.44 6.75
CA ALA A 303 2.33 -16.78 7.35
C ALA A 303 3.23 -17.78 8.08
N ILE A 304 2.64 -18.74 8.79
CA ILE A 304 3.36 -19.83 9.46
C ILE A 304 4.09 -20.72 8.45
N LEU A 305 3.41 -21.17 7.40
CA LEU A 305 4.05 -21.93 6.32
C LEU A 305 5.18 -21.14 5.67
N SER A 306 4.99 -19.83 5.43
CA SER A 306 6.05 -18.97 4.88
C SER A 306 7.28 -18.92 5.77
N ALA A 307 7.12 -18.90 7.10
CA ALA A 307 8.24 -18.92 8.03
C ALA A 307 9.02 -20.24 7.95
N PHE A 308 8.31 -21.38 7.93
CA PHE A 308 8.96 -22.69 7.73
C PHE A 308 9.62 -22.82 6.36
N ALA A 309 9.03 -22.24 5.32
CA ALA A 309 9.63 -22.20 3.98
C ALA A 309 10.94 -21.38 3.92
N LEU A 310 11.12 -20.39 4.81
CA LEU A 310 12.40 -19.67 4.97
C LEU A 310 13.47 -20.51 5.68
N GLY A 311 13.07 -21.60 6.34
CA GLY A 311 13.91 -22.49 7.13
C GLY A 311 13.82 -22.29 8.64
N ALA A 312 12.70 -21.74 9.15
CA ALA A 312 12.50 -21.59 10.60
C ALA A 312 12.49 -22.95 11.31
N ALA A 313 13.27 -23.05 12.39
CA ALA A 313 13.27 -24.23 13.27
C ALA A 313 11.99 -24.32 14.11
N TYR A 314 11.40 -23.17 14.43
CA TYR A 314 10.13 -23.03 15.14
C TYR A 314 9.53 -21.64 14.85
N VAL A 315 8.26 -21.45 15.17
CA VAL A 315 7.54 -20.18 14.98
C VAL A 315 7.02 -19.62 16.30
N VAL A 316 6.84 -18.30 16.35
CA VAL A 316 6.41 -17.59 17.55
C VAL A 316 5.28 -16.62 17.25
N THR A 317 4.26 -16.65 18.08
CA THR A 317 3.12 -15.72 17.99
C THR A 317 3.06 -14.83 19.22
N GLY A 318 2.50 -13.63 19.06
CA GLY A 318 2.39 -12.63 20.12
C GLY A 318 1.02 -11.96 20.09
N SER A 319 0.84 -10.99 19.18
CA SER A 319 -0.39 -10.17 19.12
C SER A 319 -1.66 -10.99 19.14
N ILE A 320 -1.75 -12.07 18.34
CA ILE A 320 -2.95 -12.92 18.28
C ILE A 320 -3.33 -13.55 19.63
N ASN A 321 -2.34 -13.86 20.47
CA ASN A 321 -2.57 -14.52 21.76
C ASN A 321 -3.24 -13.56 22.74
N GLN A 322 -3.02 -12.25 22.61
CA GLN A 322 -3.61 -11.23 23.47
C GLN A 322 -5.15 -11.16 23.32
N ALA A 323 -5.70 -11.61 22.19
CA ALA A 323 -7.15 -11.66 21.99
C ALA A 323 -7.81 -12.94 22.53
N CYS A 324 -7.03 -13.86 23.11
CA CYS A 324 -7.56 -15.11 23.66
C CYS A 324 -8.13 -14.91 25.07
N VAL A 325 -9.05 -15.80 25.44
CA VAL A 325 -9.72 -15.77 26.74
C VAL A 325 -8.73 -15.87 27.90
N GLU A 326 -7.64 -16.61 27.73
CA GLU A 326 -6.60 -16.81 28.74
C GLU A 326 -5.67 -15.60 28.90
N SER A 327 -5.74 -14.57 28.03
CA SER A 327 -4.88 -13.39 28.16
C SER A 327 -5.22 -12.58 29.40
N GLY A 328 -4.19 -12.18 30.16
CA GLY A 328 -4.27 -11.32 31.35
C GLY A 328 -4.54 -9.84 31.05
N THR A 329 -5.36 -9.54 30.05
CA THR A 329 -5.80 -8.19 29.70
C THR A 329 -7.31 -8.09 29.82
N SER A 330 -7.87 -6.88 29.83
CA SER A 330 -9.30 -6.68 30.02
C SER A 330 -10.12 -7.20 28.85
N GLU A 331 -11.37 -7.59 29.14
CA GLU A 331 -12.33 -8.00 28.10
C GLU A 331 -12.56 -6.89 27.06
N ALA A 332 -12.55 -5.62 27.48
CA ALA A 332 -12.64 -4.49 26.56
C ALA A 332 -11.49 -4.51 25.53
N VAL A 333 -10.25 -4.76 25.97
CA VAL A 333 -9.09 -4.88 25.07
C VAL A 333 -9.23 -6.09 24.14
N LYS A 334 -9.65 -7.25 24.64
CA LYS A 334 -9.87 -8.44 23.80
C LYS A 334 -10.89 -8.15 22.69
N GLN A 335 -12.00 -7.49 23.02
CA GLN A 335 -13.02 -7.08 22.05
C GLN A 335 -12.51 -6.05 21.02
N MET A 336 -11.65 -5.11 21.43
CA MET A 336 -11.00 -4.18 20.49
C MET A 336 -10.06 -4.93 19.54
N LEU A 337 -9.25 -5.86 20.05
CA LEU A 337 -8.34 -6.69 19.26
C LEU A 337 -9.08 -7.57 18.25
N GLY A 338 -10.24 -8.13 18.63
CA GLY A 338 -11.09 -8.93 17.74
C GLY A 338 -11.64 -8.17 16.53
N LYS A 339 -11.65 -6.84 16.57
CA LYS A 339 -12.13 -5.97 15.49
C LYS A 339 -11.03 -5.33 14.66
N ALA A 340 -9.77 -5.49 15.06
CA ALA A 340 -8.63 -4.88 14.39
C ALA A 340 -8.50 -5.40 12.95
N GLN A 341 -8.29 -4.50 11.99
CA GLN A 341 -7.86 -4.81 10.63
C GLN A 341 -6.33 -4.71 10.52
N ILE A 342 -5.74 -5.21 9.42
CA ILE A 342 -4.28 -5.17 9.21
C ILE A 342 -3.73 -3.74 9.33
N GLY A 343 -4.48 -2.75 8.84
CA GLY A 343 -4.11 -1.33 8.86
C GLY A 343 -4.36 -0.60 10.19
N ASP A 344 -4.90 -1.27 11.22
CA ASP A 344 -5.34 -0.66 12.48
C ASP A 344 -4.25 -0.55 13.56
N VAL A 345 -3.00 -0.52 13.13
CA VAL A 345 -1.83 -0.34 14.01
C VAL A 345 -1.11 0.98 13.70
N ALA A 346 -0.34 1.48 14.67
CA ALA A 346 0.49 2.67 14.54
C ALA A 346 1.73 2.58 15.43
N MET A 347 2.79 3.31 15.08
CA MET A 347 3.94 3.50 15.98
C MET A 347 3.67 4.63 16.96
N ALA A 348 3.99 4.39 18.23
CA ALA A 348 3.89 5.35 19.32
C ALA A 348 5.20 5.37 20.13
N PRO A 349 5.57 6.51 20.74
CA PRO A 349 6.71 6.57 21.68
C PRO A 349 6.54 5.57 22.82
N SER A 350 7.61 4.83 23.14
CA SER A 350 7.60 3.91 24.27
C SER A 350 7.82 4.62 25.60
N ALA A 351 7.31 4.03 26.68
CA ALA A 351 7.56 4.52 28.04
C ALA A 351 9.03 4.32 28.42
N ASP A 352 9.56 3.12 28.22
CA ASP A 352 10.97 2.80 28.35
C ASP A 352 11.76 3.40 27.18
N MET A 353 12.97 3.92 27.48
CA MET A 353 13.81 4.61 26.49
C MET A 353 13.11 5.78 25.74
N PHE A 354 12.06 6.37 26.34
CA PHE A 354 11.34 7.52 25.79
C PHE A 354 12.27 8.63 25.32
N GLU A 355 13.26 8.99 26.14
CA GLU A 355 14.23 10.05 25.85
C GLU A 355 15.09 9.76 24.60
N LEU A 356 15.34 8.48 24.31
CA LEU A 356 16.09 8.01 23.15
C LEU A 356 15.22 7.91 21.89
N GLY A 357 13.90 8.09 22.00
CA GLY A 357 12.97 7.98 20.88
C GLY A 357 12.61 6.56 20.49
N ALA A 358 12.73 5.62 21.41
CA ALA A 358 12.21 4.28 21.21
C ALA A 358 10.70 4.32 20.93
N LYS A 359 10.25 3.42 20.05
CA LYS A 359 8.85 3.32 19.65
C LYS A 359 8.34 1.91 19.83
N VAL A 360 7.03 1.81 20.00
CA VAL A 360 6.26 0.56 20.07
C VAL A 360 5.12 0.61 19.06
N GLN A 361 4.80 -0.53 18.48
CA GLN A 361 3.62 -0.69 17.63
C GLN A 361 2.39 -1.03 18.48
N VAL A 362 1.33 -0.24 18.31
CA VAL A 362 0.12 -0.28 19.12
C VAL A 362 -1.14 -0.26 18.26
N LEU A 363 -2.23 -0.78 18.81
CA LEU A 363 -3.56 -0.66 18.21
C LEU A 363 -3.99 0.82 18.20
N LYS A 364 -4.42 1.33 17.04
CA LYS A 364 -5.01 2.68 16.92
C LYS A 364 -6.54 2.66 16.84
N LEU A 365 -7.14 1.51 16.50
CA LEU A 365 -8.59 1.36 16.48
C LEU A 365 -9.16 1.50 17.91
N GLY A 366 -10.02 2.49 18.10
CA GLY A 366 -10.70 2.72 19.38
C GLY A 366 -9.84 3.32 20.50
N SER A 367 -8.59 3.73 20.22
CA SER A 367 -7.70 4.39 21.19
C SER A 367 -6.99 5.60 20.57
N MET A 368 -6.89 6.69 21.33
CA MET A 368 -6.11 7.89 20.97
C MET A 368 -4.69 7.86 21.53
N TYR A 369 -4.30 6.78 22.21
CA TYR A 369 -2.97 6.64 22.82
C TYR A 369 -1.84 6.99 21.85
N ALA A 370 -1.86 6.46 20.61
CA ALA A 370 -0.78 6.69 19.64
C ALA A 370 -0.59 8.19 19.34
N VAL A 371 -1.68 8.92 19.11
CA VAL A 371 -1.67 10.36 18.83
C VAL A 371 -1.23 11.16 20.07
N ARG A 372 -1.76 10.79 21.25
CA ARG A 372 -1.44 11.45 22.53
C ARG A 372 0.04 11.25 22.90
N ALA A 373 0.56 10.04 22.78
CA ALA A 373 1.97 9.72 23.02
C ALA A 373 2.90 10.47 22.05
N GLN A 374 2.55 10.54 20.77
CA GLN A 374 3.29 11.34 19.78
C GLN A 374 3.30 12.83 20.15
N LYS A 375 2.17 13.38 20.63
CA LYS A 375 2.13 14.77 21.12
C LYS A 375 3.10 14.98 22.29
N LEU A 376 3.10 14.09 23.28
CA LEU A 376 4.03 14.18 24.42
C LEU A 376 5.49 14.16 23.95
N TYR A 377 5.83 13.29 23.00
CA TYR A 377 7.20 13.23 22.47
C TYR A 377 7.59 14.47 21.66
N ALA A 378 6.68 15.02 20.86
CA ALA A 378 6.90 16.26 20.12
C ALA A 378 7.19 17.44 21.08
N LEU A 379 6.40 17.57 22.15
CA LEU A 379 6.64 18.58 23.18
C LEU A 379 7.99 18.37 23.89
N TYR A 380 8.34 17.12 24.24
CA TYR A 380 9.62 16.80 24.85
C TYR A 380 10.83 17.14 23.96
N LYS A 381 10.69 16.98 22.63
CA LYS A 381 11.73 17.37 21.68
C LYS A 381 11.86 18.87 21.52
N GLN A 382 10.74 19.58 21.53
CA GLN A 382 10.68 21.01 21.23
C GLN A 382 11.09 21.89 22.42
N TYR A 383 10.80 21.47 23.66
CA TYR A 383 11.00 22.28 24.86
C TYR A 383 11.98 21.64 25.86
N ASP A 384 12.68 22.47 26.62
CA ASP A 384 13.71 22.02 27.58
C ASP A 384 13.19 21.80 29.00
N SER A 385 12.00 22.30 29.32
CA SER A 385 11.35 22.12 30.62
C SER A 385 9.82 22.24 30.52
N LEU A 386 9.13 21.83 31.59
CA LEU A 386 7.68 22.02 31.72
C LEU A 386 7.30 23.50 31.85
N ASP A 387 8.18 24.33 32.44
CA ASP A 387 7.88 25.74 32.77
C ASP A 387 7.84 26.65 31.52
N VAL A 388 8.48 26.23 30.43
CA VAL A 388 8.51 26.97 29.16
C VAL A 388 7.45 26.50 28.16
N LEU A 389 6.60 25.52 28.54
CA LEU A 389 5.51 25.06 27.68
C LEU A 389 4.48 26.17 27.48
N PRO A 390 3.93 26.36 26.26
CA PRO A 390 2.85 27.29 26.02
C PRO A 390 1.65 26.99 26.92
N ALA A 391 1.03 28.01 27.50
CA ALA A 391 -0.11 27.85 28.41
C ALA A 391 -1.28 27.05 27.79
N GLN A 392 -1.49 27.20 26.49
CA GLN A 392 -2.48 26.43 25.73
C GLN A 392 -2.14 24.93 25.69
N ASP A 393 -0.86 24.58 25.52
CA ASP A 393 -0.43 23.18 25.53
C ASP A 393 -0.57 22.57 26.93
N VAL A 394 -0.20 23.29 27.98
CA VAL A 394 -0.39 22.86 29.37
C VAL A 394 -1.87 22.57 29.65
N ALA A 395 -2.76 23.52 29.33
CA ALA A 395 -4.20 23.34 29.52
C ALA A 395 -4.75 22.14 28.73
N GLN A 396 -4.23 21.89 27.52
CA GLN A 396 -4.64 20.73 26.72
C GLN A 396 -4.12 19.42 27.34
N LEU A 397 -2.88 19.37 27.80
CA LEU A 397 -2.29 18.19 28.46
C LEU A 397 -3.09 17.82 29.71
N GLU A 398 -3.36 18.78 30.59
CA GLU A 398 -4.10 18.57 31.83
C GLU A 398 -5.55 18.13 31.55
N LYS A 399 -6.22 18.70 30.54
CA LYS A 399 -7.61 18.37 30.22
C LYS A 399 -7.78 17.07 29.44
N GLN A 400 -6.91 16.78 28.48
CA GLN A 400 -7.16 15.74 27.47
C GLN A 400 -6.27 14.50 27.60
N ILE A 401 -5.18 14.56 28.38
CA ILE A 401 -4.20 13.45 28.51
C ILE A 401 -4.08 13.04 29.98
N PHE A 402 -3.69 13.97 30.84
CA PHE A 402 -3.48 13.66 32.26
C PHE A 402 -4.79 13.62 33.05
N HIS A 403 -5.80 14.41 32.66
CA HIS A 403 -7.05 14.65 33.39
C HIS A 403 -6.84 15.16 34.82
N LYS A 404 -5.67 15.76 35.07
CA LYS A 404 -5.19 16.29 36.34
C LYS A 404 -4.15 17.38 36.09
N PRO A 405 -3.95 18.32 37.04
CA PRO A 405 -2.86 19.28 36.96
C PRO A 405 -1.49 18.60 36.91
N LEU A 406 -0.55 19.16 36.15
CA LEU A 406 0.80 18.60 36.00
C LEU A 406 1.53 18.47 37.36
N ALA A 407 1.27 19.40 38.29
CA ALA A 407 1.83 19.37 39.63
C ALA A 407 1.40 18.12 40.42
N GLU A 408 0.15 17.67 40.26
CA GLU A 408 -0.37 16.47 40.91
C GLU A 408 0.27 15.21 40.30
N ILE A 409 0.40 15.15 38.97
CA ILE A 409 1.08 14.04 38.27
C ILE A 409 2.55 13.92 38.72
N TRP A 410 3.23 15.05 38.93
CA TRP A 410 4.58 15.03 39.46
C TRP A 410 4.64 14.42 40.86
N GLN A 411 3.72 14.78 41.76
CA GLN A 411 3.65 14.20 43.11
C GLN A 411 3.42 12.68 43.06
N GLU A 412 2.52 12.21 42.20
CA GLU A 412 2.31 10.77 41.99
C GLU A 412 3.56 10.06 41.46
N THR A 413 4.29 10.71 40.56
CA THR A 413 5.55 10.20 40.01
C THR A 413 6.59 10.06 41.12
N VAL A 414 6.75 11.08 41.97
CA VAL A 414 7.65 11.04 43.14
C VAL A 414 7.27 9.89 44.08
N ALA A 415 5.99 9.75 44.42
CA ALA A 415 5.51 8.69 45.30
C ALA A 415 5.72 7.28 44.72
N TYR A 416 5.63 7.12 43.39
CA TYR A 416 5.94 5.85 42.73
C TYR A 416 7.42 5.48 42.87
N PHE A 417 8.34 6.37 42.49
CA PHE A 417 9.78 6.07 42.55
C PHE A 417 10.28 5.87 44.00
N GLN A 418 9.72 6.57 44.98
CA GLN A 418 10.01 6.34 46.39
C GLN A 418 9.59 4.94 46.84
N ARG A 419 8.39 4.47 46.47
CA ARG A 419 7.93 3.09 46.77
C ARG A 419 8.80 2.03 46.09
N CYS A 420 9.35 2.32 44.92
CA CYS A 420 10.28 1.44 44.20
C CYS A 420 11.71 1.51 44.73
N ASN A 421 12.00 2.24 45.81
CA ASN A 421 13.34 2.48 46.35
C ASN A 421 14.32 3.12 45.34
N LEU A 422 13.80 3.98 44.45
CA LEU A 422 14.54 4.67 43.39
C LEU A 422 14.54 6.19 43.58
N SER A 423 14.61 6.67 44.84
CA SER A 423 14.56 8.10 45.18
C SER A 423 15.65 8.94 44.50
N ALA A 424 16.83 8.36 44.22
CA ALA A 424 17.91 9.02 43.50
C ALA A 424 17.51 9.48 42.08
N VAL A 425 16.53 8.82 41.44
CA VAL A 425 15.99 9.24 40.12
C VAL A 425 15.25 10.57 40.25
N ILE A 426 14.52 10.76 41.34
CA ILE A 426 13.77 11.99 41.62
C ILE A 426 14.73 13.13 41.95
N GLU A 427 15.71 12.89 42.83
CA GLU A 427 16.73 13.89 43.17
C GLU A 427 17.45 14.43 41.92
N LYS A 428 17.79 13.54 40.99
CA LYS A 428 18.39 13.92 39.70
C LYS A 428 17.41 14.69 38.81
N ALA A 429 16.14 14.29 38.77
CA ALA A 429 15.13 14.95 37.95
C ALA A 429 14.79 16.36 38.45
N GLU A 430 14.82 16.61 39.77
CA GLU A 430 14.63 17.95 40.32
C GLU A 430 15.76 18.92 39.92
N GLN A 431 16.97 18.40 39.68
CA GLN A 431 18.11 19.17 39.20
C GLN A 431 18.16 19.30 37.67
N GLN A 432 17.36 18.50 36.94
CA GLN A 432 17.38 18.41 35.48
C GLN A 432 15.96 18.60 34.91
N PRO A 433 15.54 19.84 34.58
CA PRO A 433 14.18 20.15 34.17
C PRO A 433 13.64 19.28 33.02
N LYS A 434 14.51 18.94 32.05
CA LYS A 434 14.16 18.06 30.93
C LYS A 434 13.90 16.62 31.36
N LYS A 435 14.63 16.12 32.37
CA LYS A 435 14.41 14.79 32.95
C LYS A 435 13.10 14.73 33.73
N LYS A 436 12.77 15.79 34.49
CA LYS A 436 11.47 15.93 35.16
C LYS A 436 10.31 15.88 34.17
N MET A 437 10.43 16.61 33.06
CA MET A 437 9.45 16.56 31.95
C MET A 437 9.29 15.16 31.37
N ALA A 438 10.41 14.46 31.10
CA ALA A 438 10.38 13.08 30.60
C ALA A 438 9.65 12.13 31.56
N LEU A 439 9.98 12.16 32.86
CA LEU A 439 9.35 11.29 33.87
C LEU A 439 7.84 11.55 33.98
N LEU A 440 7.42 12.82 33.91
CA LEU A 440 6.01 13.19 33.92
C LEU A 440 5.28 12.63 32.68
N PHE A 441 5.88 12.73 31.50
CA PHE A 441 5.27 12.17 30.28
C PHE A 441 5.25 10.64 30.30
N GLN A 442 6.31 10.02 30.82
CA GLN A 442 6.40 8.57 31.04
C GLN A 442 5.35 8.06 32.02
N TRP A 443 4.86 8.88 32.98
CA TRP A 443 3.71 8.51 33.82
C TRP A 443 2.50 8.16 32.94
N TYR A 444 2.16 8.99 31.95
CA TYR A 444 1.02 8.70 31.07
C TYR A 444 1.27 7.43 30.25
N LEU A 445 2.45 7.30 29.65
CA LEU A 445 2.81 6.14 28.83
C LEU A 445 2.81 4.83 29.64
N GLY A 446 3.20 4.86 30.92
CA GLY A 446 3.14 3.69 31.80
C GLY A 446 1.71 3.37 32.25
N GLN A 447 0.94 4.40 32.62
CA GLN A 447 -0.43 4.23 33.09
C GLN A 447 -1.39 3.77 31.98
N SER A 448 -1.17 4.20 30.73
CA SER A 448 -1.96 3.75 29.58
C SER A 448 -1.97 2.25 29.36
N SER A 449 -0.84 1.57 29.64
CA SER A 449 -0.77 0.10 29.59
C SER A 449 -1.56 -0.52 30.74
N ARG A 450 -1.44 0.04 31.96
CA ARG A 450 -2.17 -0.45 33.15
C ARG A 450 -3.67 -0.30 33.02
N TRP A 451 -4.15 0.83 32.49
CA TRP A 451 -5.58 1.06 32.25
C TRP A 451 -6.16 0.06 31.25
N ALA A 452 -5.41 -0.28 30.21
CA ALA A 452 -5.80 -1.30 29.25
C ALA A 452 -5.92 -2.69 29.91
N ILE A 453 -4.95 -3.06 30.76
CA ILE A 453 -4.93 -4.32 31.49
C ILE A 453 -6.10 -4.41 32.48
N SER A 454 -6.34 -3.36 33.29
CA SER A 454 -7.40 -3.36 34.30
C SER A 454 -8.79 -3.12 33.73
N GLY A 455 -8.89 -2.61 32.50
CA GLY A 455 -10.17 -2.24 31.90
C GLY A 455 -10.79 -1.00 32.51
N GLU A 456 -9.97 0.01 32.84
CA GLU A 456 -10.44 1.28 33.42
C GLU A 456 -11.35 2.03 32.45
N ALA A 457 -12.67 1.93 32.66
CA ALA A 457 -13.69 2.41 31.74
C ALA A 457 -13.57 3.92 31.43
N THR A 458 -13.13 4.72 32.40
CA THR A 458 -12.95 6.17 32.22
C THR A 458 -11.75 6.53 31.33
N ARG A 459 -10.88 5.56 31.04
CA ARG A 459 -9.62 5.71 30.30
C ARG A 459 -9.56 4.89 29.02
N HIS A 460 -10.69 4.41 28.51
CA HIS A 460 -10.76 3.61 27.28
C HIS A 460 -9.98 4.24 26.09
N MET A 461 -10.12 5.55 25.87
CA MET A 461 -9.43 6.26 24.78
C MET A 461 -7.91 6.40 25.00
N ASP A 462 -7.41 6.06 26.18
CA ASP A 462 -5.99 6.11 26.57
C ASP A 462 -5.34 4.73 26.60
N TYR A 463 -6.05 3.66 26.24
CA TYR A 463 -5.50 2.32 26.29
C TYR A 463 -4.30 2.17 25.36
N GLN A 464 -3.15 1.84 25.93
CA GLN A 464 -2.00 1.38 25.17
C GLN A 464 -2.09 -0.14 25.03
N ILE A 465 -2.36 -0.60 23.81
CA ILE A 465 -2.50 -2.01 23.48
C ILE A 465 -1.44 -2.36 22.44
N TRP A 466 -0.45 -3.17 22.82
CA TRP A 466 0.63 -3.60 21.92
C TRP A 466 0.10 -4.61 20.91
N CYS A 467 -0.02 -4.21 19.65
CA CYS A 467 -0.65 -5.02 18.62
C CYS A 467 0.02 -4.76 17.28
N GLY A 468 0.38 -5.83 16.55
CA GLY A 468 0.91 -5.77 15.20
C GLY A 468 -0.11 -6.23 14.16
N SER A 469 0.24 -6.08 12.89
CA SER A 469 -0.58 -6.44 11.72
C SER A 469 -1.09 -7.89 11.71
N ALA A 470 -0.38 -8.80 12.40
CA ALA A 470 -0.77 -10.20 12.57
C ALA A 470 -2.18 -10.39 13.17
N MET A 471 -2.63 -9.48 14.05
CA MET A 471 -4.00 -9.55 14.61
C MET A 471 -5.04 -9.36 13.51
N GLY A 472 -4.88 -8.35 12.67
CA GLY A 472 -5.78 -8.08 11.56
C GLY A 472 -5.83 -9.21 10.54
N ALA A 473 -4.67 -9.78 10.20
CA ALA A 473 -4.60 -10.92 9.29
C ALA A 473 -5.31 -12.16 9.87
N MET A 474 -5.19 -12.40 11.18
CA MET A 474 -5.95 -13.46 11.84
C MET A 474 -7.45 -13.19 11.83
N ASN A 475 -7.89 -11.97 12.14
CA ASN A 475 -9.30 -11.61 12.12
C ASN A 475 -9.93 -11.78 10.73
N GLU A 476 -9.22 -11.39 9.66
CA GLU A 476 -9.64 -11.62 8.28
C GLU A 476 -9.74 -13.12 7.96
N TRP A 477 -8.76 -13.92 8.42
CA TRP A 477 -8.79 -15.38 8.23
C TRP A 477 -9.93 -16.06 8.99
N LEU A 478 -10.27 -15.60 10.19
CA LEU A 478 -11.32 -16.17 11.03
C LEU A 478 -12.72 -15.62 10.73
N GLN A 479 -12.86 -14.68 9.79
CA GLN A 479 -14.14 -14.05 9.48
C GLN A 479 -15.19 -15.08 9.05
N GLY A 480 -16.38 -15.02 9.65
CA GLY A 480 -17.47 -15.98 9.38
C GLY A 480 -17.36 -17.31 10.12
N THR A 481 -16.31 -17.51 10.94
CA THR A 481 -16.16 -18.67 11.82
C THR A 481 -16.68 -18.39 13.23
N LEU A 482 -16.77 -19.42 14.09
CA LEU A 482 -17.06 -19.26 15.52
C LEU A 482 -15.97 -18.46 16.24
N LEU A 483 -14.72 -18.53 15.76
CA LEU A 483 -13.57 -17.84 16.37
C LEU A 483 -13.49 -16.35 15.98
N GLU A 484 -14.41 -15.87 15.13
CA GLU A 484 -14.64 -14.44 14.94
C GLU A 484 -14.97 -13.76 16.28
N ASP A 485 -15.75 -14.45 17.13
CA ASP A 485 -16.00 -14.05 18.52
C ASP A 485 -14.77 -14.36 19.40
N VAL A 486 -14.19 -13.31 19.99
CA VAL A 486 -13.02 -13.43 20.87
C VAL A 486 -13.29 -14.25 22.12
N ALA A 487 -14.55 -14.37 22.56
CA ALA A 487 -14.92 -15.23 23.68
C ALA A 487 -14.75 -16.72 23.37
N GLN A 488 -14.60 -17.09 22.09
CA GLN A 488 -14.34 -18.46 21.65
C GLN A 488 -12.84 -18.72 21.38
N ARG A 489 -11.98 -17.69 21.46
CA ARG A 489 -10.56 -17.82 21.13
C ARG A 489 -9.79 -18.38 22.32
N LYS A 490 -9.41 -19.65 22.23
CA LYS A 490 -8.49 -20.30 23.16
C LYS A 490 -7.11 -20.43 22.55
N VAL A 491 -6.09 -20.06 23.32
CA VAL A 491 -4.72 -19.92 22.82
C VAL A 491 -4.16 -21.23 22.25
N ALA A 492 -4.43 -22.37 22.90
CA ALA A 492 -3.91 -23.67 22.48
C ALA A 492 -4.62 -24.20 21.22
N GLU A 493 -5.94 -24.00 21.13
CA GLU A 493 -6.72 -24.38 19.94
C GLU A 493 -6.26 -23.56 18.71
N LEU A 494 -6.00 -22.26 18.89
CA LEU A 494 -5.46 -21.41 17.82
C LEU A 494 -4.06 -21.87 17.36
N ALA A 495 -3.16 -22.23 18.29
CA ALA A 495 -1.84 -22.76 17.94
C ALA A 495 -1.94 -24.05 17.10
N HIS A 496 -2.84 -24.97 17.47
CA HIS A 496 -3.09 -26.18 16.69
C HIS A 496 -3.68 -25.86 15.31
N LEU A 497 -4.65 -24.95 15.21
CA LEU A 497 -5.24 -24.57 13.93
C LEU A 497 -4.23 -23.95 12.97
N LEU A 498 -3.34 -23.09 13.49
CA LEU A 498 -2.27 -22.47 12.70
C LEU A 498 -1.28 -23.50 12.18
N MET A 499 -0.80 -24.40 13.04
CA MET A 499 0.18 -25.42 12.66
C MET A 499 -0.41 -26.50 11.75
N SER A 500 -1.61 -26.99 12.03
CA SER A 500 -2.33 -27.94 11.17
C SER A 500 -2.69 -27.31 9.83
N GLY A 501 -3.06 -26.02 9.82
CA GLY A 501 -3.29 -25.29 8.59
C GLY A 501 -2.03 -25.14 7.74
N ALA A 502 -0.88 -24.88 8.36
CA ALA A 502 0.39 -24.85 7.65
C ALA A 502 0.74 -26.22 7.05
N ALA A 503 0.50 -27.31 7.78
CA ALA A 503 0.73 -28.68 7.31
C ALA A 503 -0.20 -29.05 6.14
N TYR A 504 -1.47 -28.65 6.21
CA TYR A 504 -2.42 -28.74 5.11
C TYR A 504 -1.92 -27.99 3.88
N LEU A 505 -1.49 -26.74 4.04
CA LEU A 505 -0.98 -25.92 2.94
C LEU A 505 0.31 -26.48 2.32
N THR A 506 1.13 -27.22 3.08
CA THR A 506 2.25 -27.99 2.52
C THR A 506 1.77 -29.04 1.52
N ARG A 507 0.69 -29.78 1.83
CA ARG A 507 0.10 -30.74 0.88
C ARG A 507 -0.49 -30.08 -0.35
N ILE A 508 -1.11 -28.91 -0.18
CA ILE A 508 -1.58 -28.08 -1.30
C ILE A 508 -0.42 -27.70 -2.22
N ALA A 509 0.70 -27.23 -1.66
CA ALA A 509 1.89 -26.89 -2.45
C ALA A 509 2.45 -28.12 -3.21
N LEU A 510 2.45 -29.30 -2.60
CA LEU A 510 2.86 -30.55 -3.26
C LEU A 510 1.94 -30.91 -4.44
N LEU A 511 0.63 -30.73 -4.31
CA LEU A 511 -0.32 -30.97 -5.41
C LEU A 511 -0.10 -30.01 -6.58
N GLU A 512 0.16 -28.73 -6.30
CA GLU A 512 0.45 -27.74 -7.34
C GLU A 512 1.76 -28.06 -8.06
N LEU A 513 2.78 -28.57 -7.35
CA LEU A 513 4.03 -29.07 -7.93
C LEU A 513 3.81 -30.29 -8.83
N MET A 514 2.85 -31.16 -8.51
CA MET A 514 2.41 -32.29 -9.34
C MET A 514 1.52 -31.87 -10.53
N HIS A 515 1.36 -30.57 -10.77
CA HIS A 515 0.53 -30.02 -11.85
C HIS A 515 -0.97 -30.31 -11.71
N VAL A 516 -1.45 -30.51 -10.47
CA VAL A 516 -2.87 -30.62 -10.16
C VAL A 516 -3.45 -29.21 -10.00
N THR A 517 -4.57 -28.94 -10.68
CA THR A 517 -5.32 -27.69 -10.53
C THR A 517 -6.33 -27.87 -9.39
N LEU A 518 -6.29 -26.98 -8.41
CA LEU A 518 -7.14 -27.02 -7.21
C LEU A 518 -8.22 -25.95 -7.27
N PRO A 519 -9.47 -26.25 -6.88
CA PRO A 519 -10.50 -25.23 -6.67
C PRO A 519 -10.06 -24.21 -5.62
N GLU A 520 -10.39 -22.93 -5.83
CA GLU A 520 -9.96 -21.84 -4.94
C GLU A 520 -10.34 -22.03 -3.46
N PRO A 521 -11.52 -22.58 -3.10
CA PRO A 521 -11.84 -22.86 -1.69
C PRO A 521 -10.92 -23.90 -1.04
N VAL A 522 -10.40 -24.86 -1.80
CA VAL A 522 -9.51 -25.92 -1.31
C VAL A 522 -8.11 -25.37 -1.02
N LYS A 523 -7.70 -24.31 -1.71
CA LYS A 523 -6.41 -23.65 -1.48
C LYS A 523 -6.38 -22.87 -0.16
N ARG A 524 -7.54 -22.56 0.42
CA ARG A 524 -7.65 -21.86 1.71
C ARG A 524 -7.84 -22.90 2.81
N TYR A 525 -6.98 -22.87 3.83
CA TYR A 525 -7.27 -23.62 5.05
C TYR A 525 -8.38 -22.94 5.84
N ALA A 526 -9.58 -23.49 5.74
CA ALA A 526 -10.71 -23.20 6.61
C ALA A 526 -11.32 -24.53 7.04
N PRO A 527 -11.18 -24.95 8.31
CA PRO A 527 -11.81 -26.16 8.79
C PRO A 527 -13.34 -26.03 8.68
N PHE A 528 -13.97 -26.97 7.99
CA PHE A 528 -15.43 -27.01 7.75
C PHE A 528 -16.26 -26.99 9.04
N ASN A 529 -15.68 -27.42 10.17
CA ASN A 529 -16.33 -27.49 11.48
C ASN A 529 -16.33 -26.16 12.24
N LEU A 530 -15.71 -25.10 11.70
CA LEU A 530 -15.64 -23.79 12.35
C LEU A 530 -16.66 -22.77 11.82
N PHE A 531 -17.41 -23.09 10.76
CA PHE A 531 -18.40 -22.17 10.20
C PHE A 531 -19.67 -22.11 11.04
N LYS A 532 -20.26 -20.92 11.16
CA LYS A 532 -21.54 -20.71 11.84
C LYS A 532 -22.65 -21.50 11.11
N GLY A 533 -23.06 -22.65 11.67
CA GLY A 533 -24.33 -23.30 11.35
C GLY A 533 -24.37 -24.36 10.23
N VAL A 534 -23.35 -25.22 10.08
CA VAL A 534 -23.50 -26.41 9.22
C VAL A 534 -24.06 -27.59 10.02
N ASN A 535 -25.38 -27.63 10.15
CA ASN A 535 -26.11 -28.86 10.52
C ASN A 535 -26.34 -29.69 9.25
N HIS A 536 -25.67 -30.83 9.13
CA HIS A 536 -26.11 -31.87 8.20
C HIS A 536 -27.23 -32.71 8.85
N ALA A 537 -28.50 -32.37 8.58
CA ALA A 537 -29.61 -33.32 8.63
C ALA A 537 -30.88 -32.76 7.96
N ASN A 538 -31.38 -33.51 6.97
CA ASN A 538 -32.76 -33.68 6.52
C ASN A 538 -33.65 -32.47 6.15
N GLY A 539 -34.02 -32.43 4.85
CA GLY A 539 -35.40 -32.54 4.37
C GLY A 539 -36.42 -31.44 4.71
N ASN A 540 -36.90 -30.78 3.65
CA ASN A 540 -38.16 -30.02 3.52
C ASN A 540 -38.42 -28.83 4.45
N SER A 541 -38.51 -27.61 3.90
CA SER A 541 -39.75 -26.80 3.95
C SER A 541 -39.62 -25.45 3.22
N THR A 542 -40.64 -25.21 2.40
CA THR A 542 -41.34 -23.99 1.92
C THR A 542 -40.77 -22.56 2.12
N PRO A 543 -41.04 -21.64 1.15
CA PRO A 543 -40.49 -20.29 1.11
C PRO A 543 -41.31 -19.28 1.93
N GLN A 544 -40.63 -18.36 2.63
CA GLN A 544 -41.25 -17.22 3.30
C GLN A 544 -40.91 -15.90 2.58
N THR A 545 -41.95 -15.35 1.97
CA THR A 545 -42.34 -13.92 1.85
C THR A 545 -41.25 -12.85 1.95
N GLN A 546 -40.98 -12.22 0.79
CA GLN A 546 -40.30 -10.93 0.64
C GLN A 546 -41.19 -9.80 1.16
N SER A 547 -40.64 -8.95 2.03
CA SER A 547 -41.17 -7.61 2.27
C SER A 547 -40.56 -6.64 1.27
N GLU A 548 -41.43 -5.91 0.58
CA GLU A 548 -41.09 -4.90 -0.42
C GLU A 548 -40.29 -3.76 0.23
N SER A 549 -39.08 -3.54 -0.28
CA SER A 549 -38.35 -2.28 -0.10
C SER A 549 -38.14 -1.65 -1.47
N LYS A 550 -38.40 -0.34 -1.53
CA LYS A 550 -38.43 0.52 -2.72
C LYS A 550 -37.25 0.23 -3.65
N GLN A 551 -37.55 -0.28 -4.85
CA GLN A 551 -36.60 -0.42 -5.95
C GLN A 551 -36.05 0.97 -6.35
N SER A 552 -34.80 1.26 -6.00
CA SER A 552 -33.94 1.98 -6.92
C SER A 552 -33.72 1.08 -8.15
N ILE A 553 -33.64 1.68 -9.33
CA ILE A 553 -33.33 0.98 -10.57
C ILE A 553 -31.85 0.54 -10.49
N ASP A 554 -31.59 -0.55 -9.76
CA ASP A 554 -30.29 -1.19 -9.74
C ASP A 554 -30.19 -2.00 -11.04
N ALA A 555 -29.59 -1.38 -12.06
CA ALA A 555 -29.13 -2.10 -13.23
C ALA A 555 -28.26 -3.28 -12.76
N VAL A 556 -28.51 -4.48 -13.28
CA VAL A 556 -27.72 -5.68 -12.95
C VAL A 556 -26.26 -5.43 -13.33
N THR A 557 -25.45 -5.01 -12.37
CA THR A 557 -24.02 -4.77 -12.55
C THR A 557 -23.30 -6.11 -12.71
N LYS A 558 -22.45 -6.27 -13.74
CA LYS A 558 -21.61 -7.49 -13.88
C LYS A 558 -20.50 -7.54 -12.81
N LEU A 559 -20.20 -6.43 -12.16
CA LEU A 559 -19.07 -6.26 -11.24
C LEU A 559 -19.53 -6.14 -9.79
N SER A 560 -18.74 -6.69 -8.85
CA SER A 560 -18.87 -6.45 -7.41
C SER A 560 -17.93 -5.31 -7.02
N LEU A 561 -18.45 -4.19 -6.53
CA LEU A 561 -17.68 -2.96 -6.25
C LEU A 561 -17.64 -2.59 -4.76
N LYS A 562 -17.74 -3.56 -3.86
CA LYS A 562 -17.89 -3.32 -2.42
C LYS A 562 -16.68 -2.60 -1.82
N SER A 563 -15.49 -3.17 -1.97
CA SER A 563 -14.22 -2.65 -1.45
C SER A 563 -13.88 -1.32 -2.11
N SER A 564 -14.14 -1.20 -3.41
CA SER A 564 -13.98 0.01 -4.21
C SER A 564 -14.87 1.15 -3.68
N THR A 565 -16.14 0.86 -3.38
CA THR A 565 -17.08 1.83 -2.82
C THR A 565 -16.69 2.24 -1.39
N GLU A 566 -16.30 1.29 -0.53
CA GLU A 566 -15.86 1.58 0.84
C GLU A 566 -14.57 2.41 0.86
N PHE A 567 -13.62 2.10 -0.02
CA PHE A 567 -12.41 2.90 -0.17
C PHE A 567 -12.73 4.30 -0.68
N TYR A 568 -13.60 4.44 -1.67
CA TYR A 568 -13.97 5.75 -2.20
C TYR A 568 -14.69 6.61 -1.16
N LYS A 569 -15.50 6.02 -0.26
CA LYS A 569 -16.06 6.74 0.91
C LYS A 569 -14.95 7.34 1.77
N LYS A 570 -13.90 6.56 2.08
CA LYS A 570 -12.73 7.08 2.81
C LYS A 570 -12.00 8.17 2.03
N CYS A 571 -11.88 8.04 0.70
CA CYS A 571 -11.35 9.10 -0.14
C CYS A 571 -12.20 10.36 -0.04
N TRP A 572 -13.53 10.26 -0.02
CA TRP A 572 -14.41 11.41 0.14
C TRP A 572 -14.21 12.13 1.47
N ASP A 573 -13.96 11.38 2.55
CA ASP A 573 -13.69 11.93 3.88
C ASP A 573 -12.33 12.64 3.97
N LEU A 574 -11.33 12.16 3.23
CA LEU A 574 -9.93 12.61 3.33
C LEU A 574 -9.49 13.55 2.21
N LEU A 575 -10.09 13.45 1.02
CA LEU A 575 -9.77 14.22 -0.17
C LEU A 575 -10.95 15.12 -0.52
N PRO A 576 -10.73 16.42 -0.82
CA PRO A 576 -11.79 17.29 -1.30
C PRO A 576 -12.49 16.69 -2.54
N GLY A 577 -13.77 16.31 -2.37
CA GLY A 577 -14.55 15.65 -3.43
C GLY A 577 -14.09 14.24 -3.81
N GLY A 578 -13.32 13.56 -2.95
CA GLY A 578 -12.84 12.19 -3.18
C GLY A 578 -11.79 12.04 -4.30
N THR A 579 -11.27 13.15 -4.84
CA THR A 579 -10.46 13.13 -6.06
C THR A 579 -9.46 14.31 -6.11
N HIS A 580 -8.43 14.20 -6.95
CA HIS A 580 -7.43 15.27 -7.15
C HIS A 580 -7.74 16.18 -8.36
N TYR A 581 -8.93 16.08 -8.94
CA TYR A 581 -9.36 16.96 -10.04
C TYR A 581 -10.87 17.19 -10.03
N ASN A 582 -11.29 18.45 -10.22
CA ASN A 582 -12.68 18.85 -10.25
C ASN A 582 -12.96 19.65 -11.54
N PHE A 583 -13.86 19.16 -12.38
CA PHE A 583 -14.37 19.83 -13.59
C PHE A 583 -15.87 20.14 -13.43
N GLY A 584 -16.27 20.71 -12.29
CA GLY A 584 -17.66 21.08 -12.01
C GLY A 584 -18.62 19.90 -11.81
N ASP A 585 -18.10 18.70 -11.59
CA ASP A 585 -18.88 17.47 -11.42
C ASP A 585 -19.19 17.26 -9.93
N LEU A 586 -20.28 17.88 -9.45
CA LEU A 586 -20.66 17.92 -8.03
C LEU A 586 -20.99 16.53 -7.46
N GLU A 587 -21.44 15.59 -8.31
CA GLU A 587 -21.85 14.24 -7.91
C GLU A 587 -21.32 13.19 -8.89
N ARG A 588 -20.19 12.54 -8.53
CA ARG A 588 -19.74 11.34 -9.23
C ARG A 588 -20.41 10.11 -8.64
N SER A 589 -21.43 9.60 -9.33
CA SER A 589 -22.20 8.43 -8.92
C SER A 589 -21.33 7.18 -8.73
N LEU A 590 -20.26 7.02 -9.53
CA LEU A 590 -19.30 5.92 -9.38
C LEU A 590 -17.85 6.34 -9.68
N VAL A 591 -16.99 6.23 -8.67
CA VAL A 591 -15.53 6.34 -8.81
C VAL A 591 -14.89 5.03 -8.35
N ILE A 592 -14.09 4.45 -9.24
CA ILE A 592 -13.47 3.14 -9.04
C ILE A 592 -11.98 3.33 -8.77
N PRO A 593 -11.47 3.03 -7.56
CA PRO A 593 -10.05 2.97 -7.27
C PRO A 593 -9.41 1.72 -7.89
N PHE A 594 -8.22 1.89 -8.47
CA PHE A 594 -7.45 0.80 -9.10
C PHE A 594 -6.13 0.56 -8.35
N ASN A 595 -5.74 -0.70 -8.16
CA ASN A 595 -4.46 -1.08 -7.51
C ASN A 595 -3.49 -1.79 -8.44
N ARG A 596 -3.92 -2.16 -9.65
CA ARG A 596 -3.11 -2.90 -10.61
C ARG A 596 -3.43 -2.48 -12.03
N GLY A 597 -2.42 -2.45 -12.90
CA GLY A 597 -2.58 -2.22 -14.33
C GLY A 597 -1.56 -3.00 -15.14
N ARG A 598 -1.92 -3.41 -16.36
CA ARG A 598 -1.06 -4.09 -17.34
C ARG A 598 -1.60 -3.85 -18.74
N ASN A 599 -0.74 -3.44 -19.67
CA ASN A 599 -1.11 -3.07 -21.04
C ASN A 599 -2.24 -2.01 -21.02
N SER A 600 -3.39 -2.32 -21.61
CA SER A 600 -4.59 -1.46 -21.64
C SER A 600 -5.62 -1.81 -20.56
N ARG A 601 -5.26 -2.60 -19.55
CA ARG A 601 -6.16 -3.08 -18.50
C ARG A 601 -5.78 -2.57 -17.13
N VAL A 602 -6.79 -2.33 -16.31
CA VAL A 602 -6.66 -2.00 -14.89
C VAL A 602 -7.58 -2.89 -14.05
N TRP A 603 -7.19 -3.15 -12.81
CA TRP A 603 -8.00 -3.91 -11.86
C TRP A 603 -8.30 -3.08 -10.62
N ASP A 604 -9.57 -3.11 -10.23
CA ASP A 604 -10.05 -2.39 -9.05
C ASP A 604 -9.72 -3.13 -7.75
N LEU A 605 -10.09 -2.53 -6.62
CA LEU A 605 -9.82 -3.10 -5.29
C LEU A 605 -10.60 -4.38 -5.00
N ASP A 606 -11.64 -4.68 -5.78
CA ASP A 606 -12.42 -5.91 -5.70
C ASP A 606 -11.92 -6.99 -6.69
N GLY A 607 -10.89 -6.67 -7.47
CA GLY A 607 -10.28 -7.58 -8.44
C GLY A 607 -10.97 -7.62 -9.80
N ASN A 608 -11.94 -6.73 -10.08
CA ASN A 608 -12.58 -6.69 -11.39
C ASN A 608 -11.63 -6.10 -12.43
N GLU A 609 -11.66 -6.64 -13.65
CA GLU A 609 -10.88 -6.16 -14.78
C GLU A 609 -11.64 -5.08 -15.56
N HIS A 610 -10.92 -4.02 -15.94
CA HIS A 610 -11.45 -2.91 -16.72
C HIS A 610 -10.53 -2.57 -17.91
N LEU A 611 -11.12 -2.21 -19.04
CA LEU A 611 -10.43 -1.60 -20.19
C LEU A 611 -10.30 -0.08 -19.97
N ASP A 612 -9.05 0.40 -19.93
CA ASP A 612 -8.73 1.80 -19.68
C ASP A 612 -8.64 2.61 -21.00
N LEU A 613 -9.76 3.20 -21.41
CA LEU A 613 -9.83 4.17 -22.52
C LEU A 613 -9.73 5.62 -22.01
N PHE A 614 -9.63 5.81 -20.70
CA PHE A 614 -9.45 7.11 -20.07
C PHE A 614 -7.99 7.54 -20.14
N CYS A 615 -7.06 6.61 -19.87
CA CYS A 615 -5.61 6.82 -19.92
C CYS A 615 -5.17 8.12 -19.22
N LYS A 616 -5.83 8.47 -18.11
CA LYS A 616 -5.65 9.74 -17.36
C LYS A 616 -5.67 10.98 -18.28
N PHE A 617 -6.78 11.20 -18.98
CA PHE A 617 -6.93 12.27 -19.98
C PHE A 617 -5.90 12.19 -21.12
N GLY A 618 -5.53 10.97 -21.52
CA GLY A 618 -4.59 10.69 -22.60
C GLY A 618 -3.11 10.81 -22.22
N ALA A 619 -2.78 11.03 -20.95
CA ALA A 619 -1.40 11.06 -20.44
C ALA A 619 -0.72 9.69 -20.53
N LEU A 620 -1.44 8.60 -20.22
CA LEU A 620 -0.92 7.25 -20.35
C LEU A 620 -0.84 6.83 -21.81
N PHE A 621 0.32 7.07 -22.44
CA PHE A 621 0.58 6.76 -23.84
C PHE A 621 1.26 5.40 -24.02
N VAL A 622 2.20 5.04 -23.15
CA VAL A 622 2.99 3.80 -23.29
C VAL A 622 2.30 2.54 -22.75
N GLY A 623 1.13 2.68 -22.14
CA GLY A 623 0.37 1.61 -21.49
C GLY A 623 0.85 1.31 -20.06
N HIS A 624 0.05 0.55 -19.32
CA HIS A 624 0.36 0.13 -17.95
C HIS A 624 1.43 -0.97 -17.95
N HIS A 625 2.36 -0.91 -16.98
CA HIS A 625 3.40 -1.92 -16.81
C HIS A 625 4.20 -2.23 -18.09
N ASN A 626 4.51 -1.20 -18.88
CA ASN A 626 5.41 -1.34 -20.02
C ASN A 626 6.84 -1.61 -19.50
N GLU A 627 7.30 -2.86 -19.64
CA GLU A 627 8.57 -3.32 -19.04
C GLU A 627 9.77 -2.49 -19.48
N ALA A 628 9.90 -2.23 -20.79
CA ALA A 628 11.01 -1.45 -21.34
C ALA A 628 11.00 0.02 -20.86
N TYR A 629 9.82 0.62 -20.75
CA TYR A 629 9.68 1.96 -20.19
C TYR A 629 10.05 2.00 -18.71
N ASN A 630 9.49 1.07 -17.92
CA ASN A 630 9.71 1.00 -16.47
C ASN A 630 11.17 0.70 -16.13
N GLU A 631 11.81 -0.22 -16.85
CA GLU A 631 13.22 -0.54 -16.68
C GLU A 631 14.10 0.70 -16.91
N SER A 632 13.83 1.49 -17.96
CA SER A 632 14.55 2.75 -18.21
C SER A 632 14.43 3.73 -17.05
N LEU A 633 13.25 3.82 -16.41
CA LEU A 633 13.05 4.68 -15.25
C LEU A 633 13.78 4.14 -14.01
N ILE A 634 13.65 2.85 -13.71
CA ILE A 634 14.28 2.20 -12.56
C ILE A 634 15.80 2.29 -12.64
N GLN A 635 16.38 1.99 -13.80
CA GLN A 635 17.82 2.11 -14.03
C GLN A 635 18.30 3.53 -13.77
N TYR A 636 17.53 4.54 -14.21
CA TYR A 636 17.91 5.94 -14.03
C TYR A 636 17.71 6.41 -12.59
N MET A 637 16.68 5.93 -11.87
CA MET A 637 16.50 6.20 -10.44
C MET A 637 17.71 5.76 -9.60
N GLY A 638 18.43 4.72 -10.03
CA GLY A 638 19.67 4.27 -9.39
C GLY A 638 20.87 5.20 -9.60
N LYS A 639 20.76 6.24 -10.44
CA LYS A 639 21.82 7.22 -10.69
C LYS A 639 21.65 8.49 -9.85
N ILE A 640 20.71 9.36 -10.26
CA ILE A 640 20.49 10.69 -9.68
C ILE A 640 18.98 10.97 -9.67
N THR A 641 18.46 11.40 -8.52
CA THR A 641 17.01 11.57 -8.31
C THR A 641 16.53 13.02 -8.48
N SER A 642 17.25 14.01 -7.96
CA SER A 642 16.88 15.43 -8.05
C SER A 642 18.11 16.32 -7.96
N VAL A 643 18.41 17.04 -9.05
CA VAL A 643 19.52 17.99 -9.21
C VAL A 643 19.12 19.05 -10.24
N ASP A 644 19.88 20.15 -10.31
CA ASP A 644 19.66 21.23 -11.29
C ASP A 644 19.82 20.76 -12.74
N THR A 645 20.89 20.01 -13.04
CA THR A 645 21.17 19.45 -14.37
C THR A 645 21.70 18.02 -14.28
N CYS A 646 21.43 17.19 -15.29
CA CYS A 646 21.89 15.80 -15.37
C CYS A 646 22.41 15.38 -16.75
N ASP A 647 22.89 14.13 -16.87
CA ASP A 647 23.49 13.54 -18.08
C ASP A 647 22.49 13.32 -19.24
N LEU A 648 21.19 13.59 -19.04
CA LEU A 648 20.14 13.44 -20.06
C LEU A 648 19.75 14.73 -20.77
N GLU A 649 20.10 15.91 -20.23
CA GLU A 649 19.57 17.18 -20.75
C GLU A 649 19.83 17.36 -22.24
N VAL A 650 21.09 17.16 -22.66
CA VAL A 650 21.51 17.36 -24.04
C VAL A 650 20.77 16.38 -24.96
N GLU A 651 20.82 15.08 -24.66
CA GLU A 651 20.23 14.04 -25.49
C GLU A 651 18.70 14.23 -25.67
N VAL A 652 17.99 14.58 -24.59
CA VAL A 652 16.55 14.81 -24.64
C VAL A 652 16.22 16.07 -25.44
N CYS A 653 16.97 17.16 -25.23
CA CYS A 653 16.80 18.39 -26.01
C CYS A 653 17.08 18.17 -27.50
N GLU A 654 18.18 17.49 -27.84
CA GLU A 654 18.53 17.16 -29.22
C GLU A 654 17.46 16.27 -29.88
N THR A 655 16.92 15.30 -29.13
CA THR A 655 15.83 14.45 -29.62
C THR A 655 14.57 15.26 -29.93
N MET A 656 14.19 16.18 -29.04
CA MET A 656 13.04 17.05 -29.27
C MET A 656 13.26 18.01 -30.44
N VAL A 657 14.44 18.62 -30.54
CA VAL A 657 14.85 19.49 -31.67
C VAL A 657 14.85 18.73 -33.00
N LYS A 658 15.28 17.46 -33.00
CA LYS A 658 15.28 16.59 -34.17
C LYS A 658 13.86 16.35 -34.72
N TYR A 659 12.87 16.17 -33.84
CA TYR A 659 11.54 15.74 -34.26
C TYR A 659 10.50 16.84 -34.34
N ILE A 660 10.54 17.83 -33.46
CA ILE A 660 9.50 18.85 -33.32
C ILE A 660 9.87 20.05 -34.20
N PRO A 661 9.09 20.37 -35.26
CA PRO A 661 9.46 21.38 -36.25
C PRO A 661 9.78 22.78 -35.69
N CYS A 662 9.04 23.27 -34.70
CA CYS A 662 9.29 24.60 -34.13
C CYS A 662 10.44 24.62 -33.11
N ALA A 663 10.96 23.47 -32.70
CA ALA A 663 11.89 23.37 -31.58
C ALA A 663 13.33 23.70 -32.02
N GLU A 664 13.75 24.95 -31.85
CA GLU A 664 15.17 25.32 -31.91
C GLU A 664 15.82 25.30 -30.51
N MET A 665 15.01 25.54 -29.48
CA MET A 665 15.35 25.43 -28.07
C MET A 665 14.17 24.83 -27.29
N VAL A 666 14.47 24.18 -26.17
CA VAL A 666 13.49 23.52 -25.30
C VAL A 666 13.68 23.97 -23.85
N ARG A 667 12.59 24.11 -23.11
CA ARG A 667 12.56 24.37 -21.66
C ARG A 667 11.54 23.44 -21.01
N PHE A 668 11.91 22.80 -19.90
CA PHE A 668 11.03 21.84 -19.22
C PHE A 668 10.25 22.46 -18.05
N CYS A 669 9.04 21.96 -17.83
CA CYS A 669 8.09 22.36 -16.79
C CYS A 669 7.45 21.11 -16.16
N LEU A 670 6.71 21.22 -15.06
CA LEU A 670 6.00 20.07 -14.48
C LEU A 670 4.57 19.87 -15.01
N SER A 671 3.90 20.95 -15.43
CA SER A 671 2.50 20.89 -15.88
C SER A 671 2.22 21.68 -17.17
N GLY A 672 1.19 21.27 -17.91
CA GLY A 672 0.73 21.99 -19.10
C GLY A 672 0.30 23.43 -18.82
N THR A 673 -0.40 23.70 -17.70
CA THR A 673 -0.76 25.06 -17.29
C THR A 673 0.48 25.94 -17.12
N GLU A 674 1.53 25.40 -16.48
CA GLU A 674 2.80 26.12 -16.30
C GLU A 674 3.46 26.42 -17.66
N ALA A 675 3.51 25.43 -18.55
CA ALA A 675 4.10 25.60 -19.88
C ALA A 675 3.37 26.68 -20.68
N VAL A 676 2.03 26.69 -20.68
CA VAL A 676 1.20 27.72 -21.35
C VAL A 676 1.47 29.11 -20.77
N GLN A 677 1.48 29.27 -19.45
CA GLN A 677 1.73 30.57 -18.83
C GLN A 677 3.12 31.12 -19.15
N ASN A 678 4.13 30.25 -19.18
CA ASN A 678 5.48 30.65 -19.54
C ASN A 678 5.62 30.96 -21.04
N ALA A 679 4.91 30.25 -21.93
CA ALA A 679 4.85 30.59 -23.35
C ALA A 679 4.20 31.97 -23.58
N LEU A 680 3.13 32.31 -22.84
CA LEU A 680 2.53 33.64 -22.88
C LEU A 680 3.48 34.73 -22.37
N ARG A 681 4.24 34.47 -21.28
CA ARG A 681 5.26 35.40 -20.79
C ARG A 681 6.36 35.65 -21.82
N LEU A 682 6.82 34.60 -22.51
CA LEU A 682 7.76 34.73 -23.61
C LEU A 682 7.19 35.58 -24.75
N ALA A 683 5.95 35.33 -25.16
CA ALA A 683 5.30 36.10 -26.22
C ALA A 683 5.17 37.60 -25.88
N ARG A 684 4.78 37.92 -24.63
CA ARG A 684 4.71 39.30 -24.14
C ARG A 684 6.10 39.95 -24.09
N GLY A 685 7.10 39.24 -23.56
CA GLY A 685 8.48 39.72 -23.50
C GLY A 685 9.12 39.93 -24.87
N PHE A 686 8.71 39.13 -25.87
CA PHE A 686 9.20 39.22 -27.25
C PHE A 686 8.55 40.37 -28.02
N THR A 687 7.23 40.51 -27.91
CA THR A 687 6.46 41.49 -28.70
C THR A 687 6.35 42.87 -28.03
N GLY A 688 6.50 42.93 -26.70
CA GLY A 688 6.19 44.12 -25.89
C GLY A 688 4.68 44.36 -25.68
N LYS A 689 3.84 43.43 -26.12
CA LYS A 689 2.38 43.53 -26.11
C LYS A 689 1.79 42.70 -24.96
N ASN A 690 0.52 42.89 -24.61
CA ASN A 690 -0.07 42.28 -23.41
C ASN A 690 -1.16 41.23 -23.69
N CYS A 691 -2.06 41.49 -24.62
CA CYS A 691 -3.25 40.67 -24.85
C CYS A 691 -2.91 39.39 -25.61
N PHE A 692 -3.72 38.34 -25.47
CA PHE A 692 -3.61 37.14 -26.30
C PHE A 692 -4.98 36.66 -26.78
N ILE A 693 -5.04 36.06 -27.96
CA ILE A 693 -6.26 35.45 -28.51
C ILE A 693 -6.30 33.98 -28.10
N ARG A 694 -7.47 33.52 -27.66
CA ARG A 694 -7.82 32.10 -27.47
C ARG A 694 -9.21 31.80 -28.07
N PHE A 695 -9.58 30.53 -28.15
CA PHE A 695 -10.77 30.11 -28.90
C PHE A 695 -11.76 29.29 -28.08
N HIS A 696 -13.05 29.37 -28.45
CA HIS A 696 -14.11 28.57 -27.82
C HIS A 696 -13.80 27.08 -27.91
N GLY A 697 -14.14 26.33 -26.85
CA GLY A 697 -13.93 24.88 -26.75
C GLY A 697 -12.48 24.44 -26.53
N HIS A 698 -11.51 25.36 -26.57
CA HIS A 698 -10.12 25.03 -26.25
C HIS A 698 -9.88 25.06 -24.75
N TYR A 699 -9.05 24.14 -24.24
CA TYR A 699 -8.64 24.11 -22.84
C TYR A 699 -7.13 24.20 -22.69
N HIS A 700 -6.68 25.27 -22.04
CA HIS A 700 -5.28 25.67 -21.94
C HIS A 700 -4.79 25.73 -20.48
N GLY A 701 -5.39 24.93 -19.59
CA GLY A 701 -5.09 24.93 -18.16
C GLY A 701 -6.00 25.85 -17.33
N ASN A 702 -5.66 26.01 -16.06
CA ASN A 702 -6.52 26.62 -15.03
C ASN A 702 -5.94 27.88 -14.38
N ALA A 703 -5.05 28.60 -15.06
CA ALA A 703 -4.57 29.90 -14.59
C ALA A 703 -5.68 30.97 -14.75
N ASP A 704 -5.75 31.95 -13.85
CA ASP A 704 -6.82 32.96 -13.79
C ASP A 704 -7.07 33.66 -15.13
N ASN A 705 -6.01 34.08 -15.83
CA ASN A 705 -6.12 34.73 -17.14
C ASN A 705 -6.57 33.80 -18.28
N MET A 706 -6.75 32.50 -18.01
CA MET A 706 -7.22 31.47 -18.97
C MET A 706 -8.65 31.01 -18.69
N MET A 707 -9.18 31.25 -17.48
CA MET A 707 -10.42 30.65 -16.97
C MET A 707 -11.58 31.64 -17.06
N GLY A 708 -12.30 31.65 -18.19
CA GLY A 708 -13.49 32.49 -18.38
C GLY A 708 -14.16 32.24 -19.73
N TRP A 709 -15.39 32.72 -19.88
CA TRP A 709 -16.24 32.49 -21.05
C TRP A 709 -16.81 33.81 -21.59
N CYS A 710 -17.62 33.77 -22.66
CA CYS A 710 -18.34 34.92 -23.17
C CYS A 710 -19.74 34.46 -23.59
N ASN A 711 -20.78 34.87 -22.85
CA ASN A 711 -22.17 34.43 -23.08
C ASN A 711 -22.85 35.24 -24.20
N ALA A 712 -22.49 36.52 -24.38
CA ALA A 712 -22.99 37.39 -25.44
C ALA A 712 -21.83 37.86 -26.34
N GLN A 713 -21.77 37.38 -27.58
CA GLN A 713 -20.70 37.71 -28.52
C GLN A 713 -20.81 39.15 -29.05
N ASP A 714 -20.19 40.13 -28.39
CA ASP A 714 -19.81 41.37 -29.07
C ASP A 714 -18.45 41.19 -29.76
N LEU A 715 -18.49 40.71 -31.01
CA LEU A 715 -17.29 40.52 -31.81
C LEU A 715 -16.55 41.84 -32.14
N ARG A 716 -17.12 43.01 -31.79
CA ARG A 716 -16.39 44.29 -31.92
C ARG A 716 -15.30 44.42 -30.85
N TYR A 717 -15.53 43.91 -29.65
CA TYR A 717 -14.55 43.83 -28.56
C TYR A 717 -14.76 42.51 -27.79
N PRO A 718 -14.17 41.40 -28.27
CA PRO A 718 -14.47 40.05 -27.78
C PRO A 718 -13.69 39.72 -26.50
N ALA A 719 -13.76 40.61 -25.51
CA ALA A 719 -13.21 40.35 -24.19
C ALA A 719 -14.10 39.31 -23.49
N PRO A 720 -13.50 38.24 -22.93
CA PRO A 720 -14.24 37.29 -22.12
C PRO A 720 -14.66 37.95 -20.80
N GLU A 721 -15.80 37.53 -20.30
CA GLU A 721 -16.34 37.96 -19.01
C GLU A 721 -16.36 36.76 -18.05
N GLN A 722 -16.30 37.06 -16.76
CA GLN A 722 -16.53 36.04 -15.74
C GLN A 722 -18.04 36.02 -15.47
N PHE A 723 -18.72 34.91 -15.73
CA PHE A 723 -20.11 34.74 -15.35
C PHE A 723 -20.23 33.71 -14.23
N GLN A 724 -21.07 34.04 -13.25
CA GLN A 724 -21.42 33.14 -12.17
C GLN A 724 -22.15 31.91 -12.75
N GLY A 725 -21.48 30.75 -12.75
CA GLY A 725 -22.01 29.47 -13.23
C GLY A 725 -21.47 28.93 -14.56
N ASP A 726 -20.46 29.54 -15.20
CA ASP A 726 -19.78 28.88 -16.32
C ASP A 726 -19.05 27.60 -15.88
N LEU A 727 -18.89 26.60 -16.77
CA LEU A 727 -18.13 25.37 -16.46
C LEU A 727 -16.65 25.63 -16.03
N PRO A 728 -15.97 26.68 -16.53
CA PRO A 728 -14.68 27.15 -16.00
C PRO A 728 -14.83 28.25 -14.92
N ASP A 729 -16.05 28.66 -14.55
CA ASP A 729 -16.25 29.58 -13.45
C ASP A 729 -15.88 28.88 -12.14
N THR A 730 -15.05 29.56 -11.37
CA THR A 730 -14.61 29.07 -10.08
C THR A 730 -14.35 30.25 -9.18
N TRP A 731 -14.76 30.14 -7.92
CA TRP A 731 -14.50 31.17 -6.93
C TRP A 731 -13.00 31.25 -6.62
N GLY A 732 -12.54 32.44 -6.22
CA GLY A 732 -11.16 32.67 -5.81
C GLY A 732 -10.20 33.09 -6.93
N GLN A 733 -10.70 33.36 -8.14
CA GLN A 733 -9.92 34.01 -9.21
C GLN A 733 -9.73 35.51 -8.92
N GLU A 734 -8.60 36.07 -9.39
CA GLU A 734 -8.38 37.51 -9.38
C GLU A 734 -9.40 38.24 -10.27
N SER A 735 -10.03 39.27 -9.71
CA SER A 735 -11.07 40.06 -10.40
C SER A 735 -10.49 40.85 -11.57
N GLY A 736 -11.12 40.75 -12.74
CA GLY A 736 -10.69 41.49 -13.94
C GLY A 736 -9.41 40.99 -14.59
N SER A 737 -8.86 39.85 -14.15
CA SER A 737 -7.64 39.25 -14.68
C SER A 737 -7.69 38.93 -16.19
N ILE A 738 -8.89 38.76 -16.75
CA ILE A 738 -9.10 38.31 -18.13
C ILE A 738 -9.45 39.46 -19.09
N ALA A 739 -10.23 40.44 -18.64
CA ALA A 739 -10.80 41.53 -19.46
C ALA A 739 -9.75 42.45 -20.12
N GLY A 740 -8.53 42.50 -19.55
CA GLY A 740 -7.39 43.24 -20.10
C GLY A 740 -6.23 42.36 -20.56
N GLN A 741 -6.41 41.03 -20.61
CA GLN A 741 -5.33 40.08 -20.94
C GLN A 741 -5.64 39.17 -22.11
N SER A 742 -6.92 38.89 -22.42
CA SER A 742 -7.24 37.98 -23.52
C SER A 742 -8.49 38.35 -24.30
N PHE A 743 -8.53 37.90 -25.55
CA PHE A 743 -9.71 37.86 -26.41
C PHE A 743 -10.16 36.41 -26.58
N MET A 744 -11.48 36.20 -26.68
CA MET A 744 -12.09 34.89 -26.93
C MET A 744 -12.84 34.90 -28.25
N LEU A 745 -12.44 34.06 -29.21
CA LEU A 745 -13.01 34.02 -30.55
C LEU A 745 -13.64 32.66 -30.90
N PRO A 746 -14.60 32.62 -31.85
CA PRO A 746 -14.97 31.38 -32.53
C PRO A 746 -13.75 30.71 -33.16
N TRP A 747 -13.59 29.41 -32.91
CA TRP A 747 -12.56 28.63 -33.58
C TRP A 747 -12.97 28.32 -35.02
N ASN A 748 -12.00 28.18 -35.93
CA ASN A 748 -12.23 27.94 -37.36
C ASN A 748 -12.97 29.07 -38.13
N ASP A 749 -13.07 30.27 -37.55
CA ASP A 749 -13.54 31.48 -38.24
C ASP A 749 -12.36 32.41 -38.52
N ILE A 750 -11.82 32.30 -39.74
CA ILE A 750 -10.64 33.08 -40.12
C ILE A 750 -10.95 34.57 -40.30
N ASP A 751 -12.18 34.92 -40.69
CA ASP A 751 -12.55 36.31 -40.95
C ASP A 751 -12.66 37.07 -39.62
N VAL A 752 -13.21 36.43 -38.59
CA VAL A 752 -13.24 36.99 -37.22
C VAL A 752 -11.83 37.13 -36.65
N LEU A 753 -10.96 36.11 -36.83
CA LEU A 753 -9.57 36.19 -36.38
C LEU A 753 -8.81 37.33 -37.08
N ALA A 754 -8.92 37.42 -38.41
CA ALA A 754 -8.28 38.46 -39.20
C ALA A 754 -8.75 39.85 -38.78
N THR A 755 -10.07 40.06 -38.69
CA THR A 755 -10.65 41.36 -38.30
C THR A 755 -10.21 41.78 -36.90
N THR A 756 -10.16 40.83 -35.94
CA THR A 756 -9.72 41.11 -34.58
C THR A 756 -8.24 41.48 -34.53
N ILE A 757 -7.39 40.73 -35.24
CA ILE A 757 -5.96 41.04 -35.32
C ILE A 757 -5.76 42.40 -35.98
N GLU A 758 -6.40 42.69 -37.12
CA GLU A 758 -6.25 43.99 -37.81
C GLU A 758 -6.59 45.16 -36.90
N ARG A 759 -7.64 45.01 -36.08
CA ARG A 759 -8.12 46.05 -35.17
C ARG A 759 -7.24 46.24 -33.93
N TYR A 760 -6.71 45.15 -33.36
CA TYR A 760 -6.05 45.16 -32.05
C TYR A 760 -4.58 44.68 -32.08
N HIS A 761 -3.96 44.59 -33.26
CA HIS A 761 -2.62 44.00 -33.41
C HIS A 761 -1.54 44.64 -32.54
N ASP A 762 -1.66 45.93 -32.23
CA ASP A 762 -0.72 46.64 -31.36
C ASP A 762 -0.79 46.18 -29.90
N GLU A 763 -1.87 45.51 -29.51
CA GLU A 763 -2.09 45.01 -28.15
C GLU A 763 -1.87 43.49 -28.03
N ILE A 764 -1.96 42.75 -29.13
CA ILE A 764 -1.95 41.28 -29.13
C ILE A 764 -0.51 40.72 -29.21
N ALA A 765 -0.06 40.11 -28.12
CA ALA A 765 1.21 39.39 -28.02
C ALA A 765 1.17 38.00 -28.66
N ALA A 766 0.05 37.29 -28.55
CA ALA A 766 -0.04 35.89 -28.97
C ALA A 766 -1.40 35.50 -29.52
N VAL A 767 -1.40 34.49 -30.40
CA VAL A 767 -2.58 33.67 -30.72
C VAL A 767 -2.30 32.26 -30.19
N LEU A 768 -3.09 31.82 -29.21
CA LEU A 768 -2.96 30.53 -28.56
C LEU A 768 -4.09 29.60 -29.00
N MET A 769 -3.75 28.42 -29.51
CA MET A 769 -4.75 27.44 -29.96
C MET A 769 -4.29 25.99 -29.80
N GLU A 770 -5.24 25.08 -29.60
CA GLU A 770 -5.05 23.67 -29.93
C GLU A 770 -5.06 23.55 -31.47
N PRO A 771 -4.06 22.91 -32.10
CA PRO A 771 -4.01 22.77 -33.55
C PRO A 771 -5.08 21.80 -34.09
N ILE A 772 -5.52 20.86 -33.25
CA ILE A 772 -6.74 20.05 -33.41
C ILE A 772 -7.49 20.17 -32.10
N CYS A 773 -8.73 20.65 -32.13
CA CYS A 773 -9.52 20.91 -30.93
C CYS A 773 -10.09 19.61 -30.37
N ILE A 774 -9.25 18.85 -29.66
CA ILE A 774 -9.67 17.61 -28.98
C ILE A 774 -10.58 17.97 -27.80
N ASN A 775 -10.29 19.08 -27.10
CA ASN A 775 -11.11 19.44 -25.96
C ASN A 775 -12.55 19.83 -26.32
N GLY A 776 -12.73 20.51 -27.45
CA GLY A 776 -14.01 21.01 -27.93
C GLY A 776 -14.76 20.07 -28.87
N GLY A 777 -14.37 18.79 -28.95
CA GLY A 777 -15.16 17.78 -29.65
C GLY A 777 -14.42 16.94 -30.69
N GLY A 778 -13.10 17.02 -30.78
CA GLY A 778 -12.32 16.29 -31.79
C GLY A 778 -12.47 16.92 -33.17
N ILE A 779 -12.46 18.25 -33.23
CA ILE A 779 -12.70 19.01 -34.46
C ILE A 779 -11.34 19.34 -35.12
N PHE A 780 -11.24 19.17 -36.44
CA PHE A 780 -10.06 19.50 -37.24
C PHE A 780 -10.09 20.97 -37.69
N PRO A 781 -8.93 21.60 -37.95
CA PRO A 781 -8.90 22.93 -38.53
C PRO A 781 -9.54 22.91 -39.91
N ARG A 782 -10.27 23.96 -40.27
CA ARG A 782 -10.73 24.14 -41.66
C ARG A 782 -9.52 24.31 -42.59
N GLU A 783 -9.69 23.89 -43.83
CA GLU A 783 -8.64 24.01 -44.85
C GLU A 783 -8.13 25.46 -44.94
N GLY A 784 -6.80 25.63 -44.87
CA GLY A 784 -6.14 26.92 -44.94
C GLY A 784 -6.25 27.80 -43.68
N TYR A 785 -6.94 27.37 -42.63
CA TYR A 785 -7.14 28.18 -41.42
C TYR A 785 -5.81 28.44 -40.68
N LEU A 786 -5.02 27.38 -40.45
CA LEU A 786 -3.78 27.49 -39.69
C LEU A 786 -2.70 28.26 -40.46
N GLU A 787 -2.63 28.08 -41.78
CA GLU A 787 -1.72 28.80 -42.68
C GLU A 787 -2.02 30.30 -42.66
N LYS A 788 -3.30 30.68 -42.76
CA LYS A 788 -3.72 32.07 -42.69
C LYS A 788 -3.49 32.66 -41.30
N ALA A 789 -3.77 31.91 -40.23
CA ALA A 789 -3.48 32.34 -38.86
C ALA A 789 -1.98 32.61 -38.64
N LYS A 790 -1.10 31.72 -39.14
CA LYS A 790 0.36 31.91 -39.11
C LYS A 790 0.78 33.16 -39.88
N ALA A 791 0.27 33.34 -41.11
CA ALA A 791 0.59 34.51 -41.94
C ALA A 791 0.16 35.83 -41.28
N LEU A 792 -1.01 35.86 -40.64
CA LEU A 792 -1.46 37.02 -39.85
C LEU A 792 -0.53 37.29 -38.66
N CYS A 793 -0.14 36.24 -37.93
CA CYS A 793 0.76 36.38 -36.80
C CYS A 793 2.14 36.95 -37.22
N GLU A 794 2.70 36.45 -38.32
CA GLU A 794 3.97 36.93 -38.88
C GLU A 794 3.86 38.39 -39.36
N LYS A 795 2.78 38.74 -40.07
CA LYS A 795 2.54 40.10 -40.57
C LYS A 795 2.50 41.16 -39.47
N TYR A 796 1.88 40.83 -38.33
CA TYR A 796 1.59 41.80 -37.26
C TYR A 796 2.52 41.69 -36.04
N ASN A 797 3.60 40.91 -36.12
CA ASN A 797 4.49 40.62 -34.99
C ASN A 797 3.72 40.09 -33.77
N ILE A 798 3.06 38.95 -33.96
CA ILE A 798 2.29 38.22 -32.95
C ILE A 798 2.84 36.80 -32.87
N VAL A 799 2.97 36.26 -31.66
CA VAL A 799 3.46 34.89 -31.45
C VAL A 799 2.31 33.89 -31.57
N LEU A 800 2.24 33.17 -32.70
CA LEU A 800 1.47 31.93 -32.79
C LEU A 800 2.02 30.86 -31.82
N ILE A 801 1.17 30.38 -30.91
CA ILE A 801 1.46 29.32 -29.95
C ILE A 801 0.49 28.14 -30.20
N PHE A 802 1.04 26.96 -30.45
CA PHE A 802 0.25 25.72 -30.42
C PHE A 802 0.30 25.07 -29.05
N ASP A 803 -0.88 24.87 -28.45
CA ASP A 803 -1.02 24.00 -27.29
C ASP A 803 -1.13 22.54 -27.76
N GLU A 804 0.01 21.86 -27.71
CA GLU A 804 0.14 20.46 -28.06
C GLU A 804 0.22 19.54 -26.82
N VAL A 805 -0.31 19.98 -25.68
CA VAL A 805 -0.34 19.16 -24.47
C VAL A 805 -1.09 17.85 -24.70
N ILE A 806 -2.16 17.83 -25.51
CA ILE A 806 -2.81 16.59 -25.96
C ILE A 806 -2.19 16.08 -27.27
N THR A 807 -2.01 16.96 -28.25
CA THR A 807 -1.76 16.55 -29.64
C THR A 807 -0.32 16.22 -29.97
N GLY A 808 0.66 16.55 -29.12
CA GLY A 808 2.09 16.41 -29.44
C GLY A 808 2.53 14.98 -29.74
N VAL A 809 3.29 14.36 -28.84
CA VAL A 809 3.84 13.00 -29.09
C VAL A 809 2.75 11.95 -29.37
N ARG A 810 1.49 12.22 -28.99
CA ARG A 810 0.34 11.35 -29.24
C ARG A 810 -0.05 11.21 -30.72
N LEU A 811 0.16 12.24 -31.53
CA LEU A 811 -0.18 12.19 -32.97
C LEU A 811 1.00 11.80 -33.84
N GLY A 812 2.22 11.90 -33.31
CA GLY A 812 3.47 11.61 -34.01
C GLY A 812 4.64 12.22 -33.25
N LEU A 813 5.88 11.80 -33.57
CA LEU A 813 7.08 12.36 -32.93
C LEU A 813 7.21 13.88 -33.17
N GLY A 814 6.78 14.38 -34.33
CA GLY A 814 6.75 15.82 -34.63
C GLY A 814 5.45 16.55 -34.28
N GLY A 815 4.51 15.90 -33.59
CA GLY A 815 3.25 16.51 -33.17
C GLY A 815 2.27 16.84 -34.31
N ALA A 816 1.21 17.56 -33.96
CA ALA A 816 0.20 18.03 -34.91
C ALA A 816 0.79 19.01 -35.92
N GLN A 817 1.77 19.83 -35.53
CA GLN A 817 2.43 20.76 -36.46
C GLN A 817 3.10 20.04 -37.65
N GLN A 818 3.68 18.86 -37.44
CA GLN A 818 4.22 18.04 -38.53
C GLN A 818 3.09 17.44 -39.37
N LEU A 819 2.05 16.91 -38.72
CA LEU A 819 0.90 16.29 -39.39
C LEU A 819 0.13 17.29 -40.26
N LEU A 820 -0.05 18.52 -39.79
CA LEU A 820 -0.84 19.58 -40.43
C LEU A 820 0.01 20.48 -41.33
N GLY A 821 1.34 20.33 -41.33
CA GLY A 821 2.24 21.11 -42.17
C GLY A 821 2.38 22.60 -41.79
N VAL A 822 1.97 23.00 -40.58
CA VAL A 822 2.07 24.38 -40.10
C VAL A 822 2.90 24.45 -38.82
N THR A 823 4.03 25.15 -38.88
CA THR A 823 4.95 25.32 -37.73
C THR A 823 4.64 26.60 -36.96
N PRO A 824 4.31 26.52 -35.65
CA PRO A 824 4.10 27.71 -34.81
C PRO A 824 5.42 28.34 -34.38
N HIS A 825 5.37 29.51 -33.73
CA HIS A 825 6.57 30.13 -33.17
C HIS A 825 7.01 29.47 -31.86
N LEU A 826 6.02 29.11 -31.03
CA LEU A 826 6.20 28.33 -29.80
C LEU A 826 5.16 27.19 -29.77
N ALA A 827 5.48 26.10 -29.10
CA ALA A 827 4.54 25.04 -28.78
C ALA A 827 4.74 24.54 -27.35
N THR A 828 3.64 24.13 -26.72
CA THR A 828 3.64 23.54 -25.38
C THR A 828 3.30 22.05 -25.42
N PHE A 829 3.99 21.24 -24.63
CA PHE A 829 3.89 19.79 -24.63
C PHE A 829 3.69 19.27 -23.22
N GLY A 830 3.06 18.09 -23.08
CA GLY A 830 2.86 17.40 -21.81
C GLY A 830 2.28 16.01 -22.06
N LYS A 831 1.58 15.44 -21.06
CA LYS A 831 0.85 14.17 -21.19
C LYS A 831 1.70 13.07 -21.85
N ALA A 832 1.42 12.73 -23.11
CA ALA A 832 2.12 11.71 -23.87
C ALA A 832 3.63 11.96 -24.00
N LEU A 833 4.10 13.21 -23.86
CA LEU A 833 5.53 13.55 -23.83
C LEU A 833 6.32 12.70 -22.82
N GLY A 834 5.76 12.52 -21.61
CA GLY A 834 6.38 11.73 -20.54
C GLY A 834 5.88 10.30 -20.47
N GLY A 835 5.21 9.77 -21.51
CA GLY A 835 4.71 8.39 -21.57
C GLY A 835 3.55 8.05 -20.63
N GLY A 836 3.36 8.82 -19.55
CA GLY A 836 2.20 8.79 -18.65
C GLY A 836 2.48 8.45 -17.19
N ALA A 837 3.69 8.01 -16.85
CA ALA A 837 4.04 7.68 -15.47
C ALA A 837 4.66 8.86 -14.69
N MET A 838 5.29 9.80 -15.40
CA MET A 838 6.08 10.88 -14.80
C MET A 838 5.51 12.25 -15.20
N PRO A 839 5.27 13.16 -14.24
CA PRO A 839 4.77 14.51 -14.56
C PRO A 839 5.86 15.35 -15.22
N ILE A 840 5.75 15.59 -16.52
CA ILE A 840 6.69 16.44 -17.26
C ILE A 840 5.97 17.14 -18.41
N SER A 841 6.39 18.36 -18.70
CA SER A 841 5.91 19.20 -19.80
C SER A 841 7.06 20.02 -20.36
N ALA A 842 6.87 20.62 -21.53
CA ALA A 842 7.91 21.41 -22.18
C ALA A 842 7.32 22.58 -22.96
N ILE A 843 8.15 23.60 -23.14
CA ILE A 843 7.98 24.68 -24.09
C ILE A 843 9.11 24.51 -25.11
N ALA A 844 8.76 24.44 -26.39
CA ALA A 844 9.73 24.42 -27.47
C ALA A 844 9.41 25.49 -28.49
N GLY A 845 10.42 26.08 -29.10
CA GLY A 845 10.18 27.16 -30.05
C GLY A 845 11.44 27.78 -30.62
N ARG A 846 11.23 28.86 -31.37
CA ARG A 846 12.28 29.65 -32.00
C ARG A 846 13.27 30.20 -30.97
N ARG A 847 14.54 30.20 -31.34
CA ARG A 847 15.67 30.61 -30.51
C ARG A 847 15.61 32.08 -30.11
N ASP A 848 15.15 32.96 -31.00
CA ASP A 848 15.05 34.40 -30.72
C ASP A 848 14.04 34.72 -29.61
N ILE A 849 12.94 33.96 -29.55
CA ILE A 849 11.96 34.06 -28.46
C ILE A 849 12.49 33.39 -27.19
N MET A 850 13.00 32.16 -27.28
CA MET A 850 13.47 31.38 -26.12
C MET A 850 14.68 32.01 -25.42
N ASN A 851 15.53 32.74 -26.15
CA ASN A 851 16.69 33.47 -25.59
C ASN A 851 16.31 34.61 -24.64
N LEU A 852 15.03 34.98 -24.54
CA LEU A 852 14.57 35.91 -23.51
C LEU A 852 14.81 35.39 -22.09
N TYR A 853 14.84 34.06 -21.92
CA TYR A 853 15.31 33.45 -20.68
C TYR A 853 16.81 33.68 -20.45
N THR A 854 17.62 33.49 -21.50
CA THR A 854 19.09 33.65 -21.44
C THR A 854 19.50 35.07 -21.08
N CYS A 855 18.83 36.08 -21.66
CA CYS A 855 19.14 37.48 -21.38
C CYS A 855 18.42 38.05 -20.13
N GLY A 856 17.72 37.20 -19.37
CA GLY A 856 17.02 37.58 -18.14
C GLY A 856 15.82 38.53 -18.32
N LYS A 857 15.33 38.72 -19.56
CA LYS A 857 14.15 39.57 -19.85
C LYS A 857 12.85 38.89 -19.42
N VAL A 858 12.81 37.56 -19.47
CA VAL A 858 11.73 36.74 -18.95
C VAL A 858 12.32 35.77 -17.96
N ILE A 859 11.64 35.57 -16.83
CA ILE A 859 12.08 34.68 -15.76
C ILE A 859 11.14 33.47 -15.71
N HIS A 860 11.73 32.28 -15.63
CA HIS A 860 11.03 31.03 -15.38
C HIS A 860 11.75 30.31 -14.24
N THR A 861 11.05 30.20 -13.11
CA THR A 861 11.54 29.54 -11.89
C THR A 861 10.66 28.35 -11.54
N GLY A 862 11.24 27.27 -11.05
CA GLY A 862 10.49 26.15 -10.46
C GLY A 862 11.45 25.05 -10.00
N THR A 863 11.26 24.56 -8.77
CA THR A 863 12.19 23.65 -8.09
C THR A 863 12.42 22.33 -8.82
N PHE A 864 11.42 21.84 -9.56
CA PHE A 864 11.44 20.54 -10.24
C PHE A 864 11.44 20.66 -11.76
N ASN A 865 11.68 21.85 -12.30
CA ASN A 865 11.76 22.05 -13.74
C ASN A 865 12.98 21.30 -14.27
N GLY A 866 12.76 20.49 -15.32
CA GLY A 866 13.82 19.65 -15.88
C GLY A 866 14.26 18.49 -14.99
N TYR A 867 13.46 18.09 -13.98
CA TYR A 867 13.91 17.06 -13.05
C TYR A 867 14.31 15.75 -13.76
N PRO A 868 15.38 15.06 -13.31
CA PRO A 868 16.03 14.02 -14.11
C PRO A 868 15.14 12.84 -14.52
N LEU A 869 14.22 12.42 -13.65
CA LEU A 869 13.34 11.27 -13.94
C LEU A 869 12.25 11.61 -14.97
N GLY A 870 11.87 12.88 -15.09
CA GLY A 870 11.02 13.37 -16.18
C GLY A 870 11.75 13.32 -17.53
N LEU A 871 13.03 13.69 -17.56
CA LEU A 871 13.86 13.57 -18.77
C LEU A 871 14.05 12.11 -19.19
N ALA A 872 14.27 11.20 -18.22
CA ALA A 872 14.34 9.77 -18.48
C ALA A 872 13.03 9.23 -19.09
N ALA A 873 11.88 9.71 -18.62
CA ALA A 873 10.57 9.36 -19.19
C ALA A 873 10.40 9.83 -20.64
N ILE A 874 10.85 11.04 -20.97
CA ILE A 874 10.83 11.54 -22.34
C ILE A 874 11.73 10.65 -23.22
N LYS A 875 12.98 10.44 -22.82
CA LYS A 875 13.92 9.58 -23.55
C LYS A 875 13.33 8.20 -23.82
N ALA A 876 12.77 7.55 -22.80
CA ALA A 876 12.16 6.22 -22.92
C ALA A 876 10.96 6.23 -23.88
N THR A 877 10.11 7.25 -23.81
CA THR A 877 8.95 7.40 -24.70
C THR A 877 9.38 7.53 -26.15
N PHE A 878 10.30 8.45 -26.46
CA PHE A 878 10.81 8.64 -27.82
C PHE A 878 11.51 7.36 -28.32
N SER A 879 12.34 6.73 -27.49
CA SER A 879 13.04 5.49 -27.85
C SER A 879 12.09 4.35 -28.21
N LEU A 880 10.97 4.21 -27.50
CA LEU A 880 9.97 3.17 -27.79
C LEU A 880 9.30 3.40 -29.14
N ILE A 881 8.98 4.66 -29.46
CA ILE A 881 8.33 5.03 -30.72
C ILE A 881 9.33 4.91 -31.88
N GLU A 882 10.57 5.37 -31.71
CA GLU A 882 11.62 5.26 -32.74
C GLU A 882 11.90 3.80 -33.13
N ARG A 883 11.82 2.87 -32.17
CA ARG A 883 12.00 1.43 -32.42
C ARG A 883 10.84 0.81 -33.20
N ASP A 884 9.69 1.44 -33.22
CA ASP A 884 8.47 0.90 -33.82
C ASP A 884 7.55 2.01 -34.33
N LEU A 885 7.95 2.63 -35.44
CA LEU A 885 7.18 3.70 -36.08
C LEU A 885 5.76 3.25 -36.50
N GLY A 886 5.57 1.95 -36.72
CA GLY A 886 4.26 1.36 -37.04
C GLY A 886 3.27 1.35 -35.85
N CYS A 887 3.70 1.77 -34.66
CA CYS A 887 2.84 1.81 -33.48
C CYS A 887 1.62 2.71 -33.66
N TYR A 888 1.76 3.85 -34.35
CA TYR A 888 0.64 4.77 -34.59
C TYR A 888 -0.44 4.15 -35.48
N ASP A 889 -0.05 3.45 -36.54
CA ASP A 889 -0.98 2.76 -37.43
C ASP A 889 -1.72 1.63 -36.71
N ARG A 890 -1.00 0.87 -35.87
CA ARG A 890 -1.63 -0.19 -35.06
C ARG A 890 -2.61 0.37 -34.04
N MET A 891 -2.22 1.41 -33.29
CA MET A 891 -3.12 2.11 -32.37
C MET A 891 -4.35 2.62 -33.11
N ALA A 892 -4.15 3.30 -34.25
CA ALA A 892 -5.24 3.80 -35.07
C ALA A 892 -6.16 2.68 -35.57
N GLY A 893 -5.60 1.54 -35.99
CA GLY A 893 -6.35 0.37 -36.43
C GLY A 893 -7.24 -0.20 -35.32
N ILE A 894 -6.69 -0.42 -34.12
CA ILE A 894 -7.44 -0.92 -32.96
C ILE A 894 -8.53 0.07 -32.55
N THR A 895 -8.19 1.35 -32.44
CA THR A 895 -9.16 2.35 -31.97
C THR A 895 -10.27 2.63 -32.98
N ARG A 896 -10.01 2.52 -34.29
CA ARG A 896 -11.07 2.54 -35.32
C ARG A 896 -12.00 1.34 -35.19
N GLN A 897 -11.48 0.15 -34.88
CA GLN A 897 -12.32 -1.03 -34.64
C GLN A 897 -13.19 -0.85 -33.41
N LEU A 898 -12.63 -0.34 -32.30
CA LEU A 898 -13.40 0.02 -31.11
C LEU A 898 -14.50 1.03 -31.41
N ALA A 899 -14.19 2.09 -32.17
CA ALA A 899 -15.16 3.09 -32.59
C ALA A 899 -16.30 2.47 -33.42
N ASN A 900 -15.97 1.62 -34.39
CA ASN A 900 -16.97 0.92 -35.21
C ASN A 900 -17.88 0.01 -34.38
N VAL A 901 -17.31 -0.72 -33.41
CA VAL A 901 -18.09 -1.56 -32.48
C VAL A 901 -18.99 -0.69 -31.61
N PHE A 902 -18.51 0.46 -31.14
CA PHE A 902 -19.29 1.37 -30.31
C PHE A 902 -20.47 1.98 -31.08
N VAL A 903 -20.26 2.40 -32.33
CA VAL A 903 -21.34 2.88 -33.21
C VAL A 903 -22.38 1.78 -33.42
N LYS A 904 -21.97 0.55 -33.75
CA LYS A 904 -22.90 -0.59 -33.90
C LYS A 904 -23.71 -0.88 -32.62
N ALA A 905 -23.08 -0.77 -31.46
CA ALA A 905 -23.76 -0.96 -30.18
C ALA A 905 -24.79 0.15 -29.90
N ALA A 906 -24.53 1.37 -30.35
CA ALA A 906 -25.48 2.48 -30.26
C ALA A 906 -26.64 2.33 -31.25
N GLU A 907 -26.36 1.93 -32.50
CA GLU A 907 -27.36 1.61 -33.52
C GLU A 907 -28.32 0.51 -33.07
N ALA A 908 -27.80 -0.53 -32.40
CA ALA A 908 -28.60 -1.64 -31.89
C ALA A 908 -29.65 -1.23 -30.82
N VAL A 909 -29.55 -0.02 -30.28
CA VAL A 909 -30.47 0.54 -29.27
C VAL A 909 -31.10 1.86 -29.74
N ASP A 910 -31.07 2.11 -31.05
CA ASP A 910 -31.62 3.31 -31.70
C ASP A 910 -31.10 4.63 -31.11
N LEU A 911 -29.85 4.65 -30.63
CA LEU A 911 -29.22 5.85 -30.09
C LEU A 911 -28.22 6.42 -31.12
N PRO A 912 -28.37 7.68 -31.57
CA PRO A 912 -27.44 8.27 -32.51
C PRO A 912 -26.10 8.54 -31.82
N LEU A 913 -25.00 8.11 -32.44
CA LEU A 913 -23.64 8.26 -31.92
C LEU A 913 -22.65 8.58 -33.03
N VAL A 914 -22.00 9.74 -32.96
CA VAL A 914 -20.87 10.11 -33.81
C VAL A 914 -19.57 10.01 -33.03
N ILE A 915 -18.53 9.47 -33.64
CA ILE A 915 -17.18 9.42 -33.07
C ILE A 915 -16.22 10.10 -34.06
N GLN A 916 -15.53 11.15 -33.61
CA GLN A 916 -14.65 11.96 -34.46
C GLN A 916 -13.34 12.32 -33.74
N GLY A 917 -12.41 12.92 -34.49
CA GLY A 917 -11.07 13.27 -34.01
C GLY A 917 -9.98 12.35 -34.56
N MET A 918 -8.80 12.44 -33.98
CA MET A 918 -7.67 11.59 -34.38
C MET A 918 -7.82 10.18 -33.79
N PRO A 919 -7.46 9.10 -34.51
CA PRO A 919 -7.61 7.75 -33.99
C PRO A 919 -6.91 7.46 -32.66
N THR A 920 -5.89 8.25 -32.28
CA THR A 920 -5.22 8.12 -30.99
C THR A 920 -5.84 8.97 -29.87
N ALA A 921 -6.83 9.81 -30.18
CA ALA A 921 -7.61 10.64 -29.27
C ALA A 921 -8.97 10.98 -29.90
N LEU A 922 -9.94 10.07 -29.79
CA LEU A 922 -11.29 10.24 -30.32
C LEU A 922 -12.23 10.87 -29.28
N VAL A 923 -13.31 11.49 -29.76
CA VAL A 923 -14.40 12.02 -28.96
C VAL A 923 -15.72 11.48 -29.50
N TYR A 924 -16.60 11.02 -28.62
CA TYR A 924 -17.93 10.52 -28.98
C TYR A 924 -19.03 11.50 -28.58
N HIS A 925 -20.06 11.62 -29.42
CA HIS A 925 -21.17 12.56 -29.29
C HIS A 925 -22.49 11.83 -29.54
N SER A 926 -23.43 11.91 -28.60
CA SER A 926 -24.76 11.30 -28.73
C SER A 926 -25.69 12.16 -29.61
N GLN A 927 -25.39 12.22 -30.91
CA GLN A 927 -26.12 12.97 -31.93
C GLN A 927 -25.89 12.36 -33.32
N GLN A 928 -26.67 12.78 -34.33
CA GLN A 928 -26.63 12.20 -35.69
C GLN A 928 -25.49 12.76 -36.55
N GLU A 929 -25.19 14.05 -36.41
CA GLU A 929 -24.23 14.76 -37.26
C GLU A 929 -22.92 15.07 -36.53
N PRO A 930 -21.77 15.17 -37.22
CA PRO A 930 -20.53 15.61 -36.62
C PRO A 930 -20.61 17.01 -35.99
N VAL A 931 -19.80 17.22 -34.94
CA VAL A 931 -19.61 18.53 -34.33
C VAL A 931 -18.64 19.33 -35.18
N GLU A 932 -19.13 20.39 -35.82
CA GLU A 932 -18.32 21.28 -36.68
C GLU A 932 -17.85 22.56 -35.97
N GLN A 933 -18.50 22.93 -34.87
CA GLN A 933 -18.19 24.14 -34.10
C GLN A 933 -17.89 23.77 -32.65
N SER A 934 -16.90 24.44 -32.07
CA SER A 934 -16.42 24.18 -30.71
C SER A 934 -17.28 24.82 -29.61
N LEU A 935 -18.29 25.62 -29.99
CA LEU A 935 -19.32 26.08 -29.06
C LEU A 935 -20.15 24.90 -28.59
N GLY A 936 -20.15 24.68 -27.27
CA GLY A 936 -20.69 23.51 -26.61
C GLY A 936 -22.02 23.05 -27.20
N TYR A 937 -21.94 21.98 -27.99
CA TYR A 937 -23.08 21.24 -28.53
C TYR A 937 -24.11 20.97 -27.43
N ARG A 938 -25.38 20.82 -27.82
CA ARG A 938 -26.57 20.85 -26.94
C ARG A 938 -26.37 20.09 -25.62
N ASP A 939 -26.87 20.62 -24.51
CA ASP A 939 -26.66 20.03 -23.18
C ASP A 939 -27.18 18.59 -23.09
N LYS A 940 -28.26 18.27 -23.81
CA LYS A 940 -28.76 16.89 -24.01
C LYS A 940 -27.65 15.93 -24.48
N VAL A 941 -26.82 16.33 -25.44
CA VAL A 941 -25.74 15.50 -25.99
C VAL A 941 -24.65 15.26 -24.94
N LYS A 942 -24.30 16.28 -24.15
CA LYS A 942 -23.35 16.15 -23.02
C LYS A 942 -23.91 15.21 -21.95
N PHE A 943 -25.18 15.36 -21.59
CA PHE A 943 -25.85 14.56 -20.57
C PHE A 943 -25.93 13.08 -20.99
N CYS A 944 -26.35 12.80 -22.23
CA CYS A 944 -26.32 11.46 -22.80
C CYS A 944 -24.90 10.86 -22.79
N GLY A 945 -23.88 11.65 -23.15
CA GLY A 945 -22.49 11.23 -23.07
C GLY A 945 -22.04 10.82 -21.66
N GLY A 946 -22.51 11.57 -20.64
CA GLY A 946 -22.33 11.26 -19.23
C GLY A 946 -23.01 9.95 -18.81
N ILE A 947 -24.27 9.73 -19.22
CA ILE A 947 -25.00 8.48 -18.93
C ILE A 947 -24.28 7.27 -19.53
N ILE A 948 -23.86 7.35 -20.81
CA ILE A 948 -23.13 6.27 -21.49
C ILE A 948 -21.84 5.96 -20.73
N ARG A 949 -21.07 7.00 -20.35
CA ARG A 949 -19.83 6.86 -19.59
C ARG A 949 -20.05 6.16 -18.25
N GLU A 950 -20.97 6.67 -17.43
CA GLU A 950 -21.21 6.11 -16.10
C GLU A 950 -21.73 4.68 -16.17
N THR A 951 -22.61 4.39 -17.14
CA THR A 951 -23.11 3.03 -17.37
C THR A 951 -21.97 2.10 -17.76
N ALA A 952 -21.11 2.51 -18.70
CA ALA A 952 -20.00 1.69 -19.20
C ALA A 952 -19.01 1.28 -18.09
N LYS A 953 -18.83 2.09 -17.04
CA LYS A 953 -17.98 1.74 -15.88
C LYS A 953 -18.47 0.48 -15.17
N HIS A 954 -19.78 0.28 -15.05
CA HIS A 954 -20.37 -0.93 -14.46
C HIS A 954 -20.15 -2.20 -15.27
N TYR A 955 -19.68 -2.04 -16.51
CA TYR A 955 -19.33 -3.13 -17.43
C TYR A 955 -17.83 -3.28 -17.61
N GLY A 956 -17.00 -2.56 -16.85
CA GLY A 956 -15.56 -2.67 -16.97
C GLY A 956 -14.95 -1.80 -18.07
N ILE A 957 -15.63 -0.75 -18.55
CA ILE A 957 -15.11 0.13 -19.60
C ILE A 957 -14.95 1.55 -19.03
N GLN A 958 -13.72 2.05 -19.03
CA GLN A 958 -13.38 3.35 -18.48
C GLN A 958 -13.18 4.37 -19.60
N PHE A 959 -14.18 5.23 -19.85
CA PHE A 959 -14.04 6.39 -20.73
C PHE A 959 -13.57 7.64 -19.95
N SER A 960 -13.07 8.63 -20.68
CA SER A 960 -12.79 9.94 -20.08
C SER A 960 -14.07 10.64 -19.59
N PRO A 961 -14.01 11.42 -18.49
CA PRO A 961 -15.10 12.30 -18.07
C PRO A 961 -15.64 13.24 -19.15
N LEU A 962 -14.86 13.53 -20.20
CA LEU A 962 -15.22 14.45 -21.28
C LEU A 962 -15.54 13.71 -22.59
N SER A 963 -16.10 12.50 -22.50
CA SER A 963 -16.50 11.65 -23.64
C SER A 963 -15.40 11.34 -24.65
N ARG A 964 -14.19 11.08 -24.15
CA ARG A 964 -13.00 10.81 -24.98
C ARG A 964 -12.49 9.38 -24.84
N ILE A 965 -11.92 8.89 -25.92
CA ILE A 965 -11.32 7.56 -26.07
C ILE A 965 -9.85 7.77 -26.45
N TYR A 966 -8.95 7.34 -25.57
CA TYR A 966 -7.52 7.41 -25.81
C TYR A 966 -6.93 6.02 -26.05
N SER A 967 -6.04 5.92 -27.04
CA SER A 967 -5.27 4.71 -27.29
C SER A 967 -3.97 4.68 -26.50
N ASN A 968 -3.34 3.53 -26.35
CA ASN A 968 -1.97 3.41 -25.85
C ASN A 968 -1.17 2.40 -26.68
N LEU A 969 0.16 2.45 -26.58
CA LEU A 969 1.08 1.65 -27.41
C LEU A 969 0.89 0.13 -27.28
N LEU A 970 0.35 -0.34 -26.15
CA LEU A 970 0.18 -1.76 -25.84
C LEU A 970 -1.21 -2.29 -26.16
N MET A 971 -2.05 -1.51 -26.85
CA MET A 971 -3.36 -1.96 -27.28
C MET A 971 -3.29 -3.11 -28.29
N SER A 972 -4.24 -4.04 -28.18
CA SER A 972 -4.30 -5.26 -28.99
C SER A 972 -5.72 -5.63 -29.43
N GLN A 973 -5.83 -6.65 -30.28
CA GLN A 973 -7.11 -7.21 -30.69
C GLN A 973 -7.95 -7.76 -29.53
N ASP A 974 -7.30 -8.15 -28.43
CA ASP A 974 -7.98 -8.62 -27.23
C ASP A 974 -8.77 -7.48 -26.57
N ASP A 975 -8.35 -6.23 -26.77
CA ASP A 975 -9.04 -5.04 -26.29
C ASP A 975 -10.33 -4.78 -27.07
N VAL A 976 -10.32 -5.04 -28.37
CA VAL A 976 -11.52 -4.96 -29.22
C VAL A 976 -12.54 -5.99 -28.78
N ARG A 977 -12.13 -7.24 -28.56
CA ARG A 977 -13.02 -8.31 -28.09
C ARG A 977 -13.59 -8.02 -26.71
N PHE A 978 -12.73 -7.60 -25.76
CA PHE A 978 -13.18 -7.24 -24.42
C PHE A 978 -14.25 -6.14 -24.46
N PHE A 979 -14.02 -5.11 -25.29
CA PHE A 979 -14.96 -4.03 -25.48
C PHE A 979 -16.28 -4.50 -26.11
N GLU A 980 -16.21 -5.26 -27.20
CA GLU A 980 -17.37 -5.81 -27.92
C GLU A 980 -18.28 -6.65 -27.02
N GLU A 981 -17.71 -7.53 -26.19
CA GLU A 981 -18.44 -8.38 -25.24
C GLU A 981 -19.24 -7.60 -24.17
N ARG A 982 -18.95 -6.31 -23.98
CA ARG A 982 -19.43 -5.51 -22.84
C ARG A 982 -20.22 -4.28 -23.24
N ILE A 983 -19.84 -3.63 -24.34
CA ILE A 983 -20.42 -2.34 -24.72
C ILE A 983 -21.88 -2.46 -25.17
N PHE A 984 -22.28 -3.56 -25.81
CA PHE A 984 -23.68 -3.78 -26.21
C PHE A 984 -24.62 -3.79 -25.00
N ASP A 985 -24.28 -4.56 -23.96
CA ASP A 985 -25.07 -4.60 -22.71
C ASP A 985 -25.09 -3.23 -22.02
N ALA A 986 -23.94 -2.53 -22.01
CA ALA A 986 -23.85 -1.19 -21.46
C ALA A 986 -24.76 -0.20 -22.21
N MET A 987 -24.83 -0.28 -23.54
CA MET A 987 -25.67 0.60 -24.36
C MET A 987 -27.15 0.32 -24.18
N VAL A 988 -27.57 -0.94 -24.03
CA VAL A 988 -28.97 -1.29 -23.70
C VAL A 988 -29.42 -0.62 -22.40
N ASN A 989 -28.57 -0.61 -21.38
CA ASN A 989 -28.91 0.00 -20.10
C ASN A 989 -28.78 1.53 -20.13
N ALA A 990 -27.78 2.07 -20.82
CA ALA A 990 -27.66 3.52 -21.03
C ALA A 990 -28.91 4.06 -21.74
N ARG A 991 -29.43 3.33 -22.75
CA ARG A 991 -30.65 3.70 -23.46
C ARG A 991 -31.86 3.79 -22.53
N LYS A 992 -32.09 2.78 -21.69
CA LYS A 992 -33.19 2.79 -20.70
C LYS A 992 -33.13 4.00 -19.76
N ILE A 993 -31.92 4.34 -19.31
CA ILE A 993 -31.70 5.50 -18.44
C ILE A 993 -32.03 6.78 -19.22
N ILE A 994 -31.50 6.94 -20.43
CA ILE A 994 -31.78 8.08 -21.31
C ILE A 994 -33.29 8.24 -21.55
N ASP A 995 -34.02 7.17 -21.90
CA ASP A 995 -35.47 7.21 -22.14
C ASP A 995 -36.25 7.61 -20.88
N THR A 996 -35.79 7.15 -19.71
CA THR A 996 -36.41 7.49 -18.43
C THR A 996 -36.14 8.95 -18.06
N THR A 997 -34.92 9.43 -18.29
CA THR A 997 -34.50 10.82 -18.04
C THR A 997 -35.24 11.79 -18.96
N PHE A 998 -35.36 11.47 -20.25
CA PHE A 998 -35.89 12.37 -21.29
C PHE A 998 -37.27 11.97 -21.82
N LYS A 999 -38.13 11.33 -21.00
CA LYS A 999 -39.50 10.86 -21.35
C LYS A 999 -40.10 11.62 -22.53
N GLU A 1000 -40.49 10.90 -23.59
CA GLU A 1000 -40.94 11.41 -24.89
C GLU A 1000 -41.52 12.83 -24.82
N GLY A 1001 -40.71 13.83 -25.20
CA GLY A 1001 -41.19 15.21 -25.41
C GLY A 1001 -40.51 16.34 -24.66
N ILE A 1002 -39.47 16.12 -23.84
CA ILE A 1002 -38.72 17.22 -23.21
C ILE A 1002 -37.39 17.41 -23.97
N ASP A 1003 -37.37 18.40 -24.87
CA ASP A 1003 -36.26 18.73 -25.77
C ASP A 1003 -35.57 20.05 -25.35
N THR A 1004 -35.70 20.44 -24.08
CA THR A 1004 -35.10 21.65 -23.50
C THR A 1004 -33.74 21.38 -22.89
#